data_AF-A0A2E7EH82-F1
#
_entry.id   AF-A0A2E7EH82-F1
#
_cell.length_a   1.000
_cell.length_b   1.000
_cell.length_c   1.000
_cell.angle_alpha   90.00
_cell.angle_beta   90.00
_cell.angle_gamma   90.00
#
_symmetry.space_group_name_H-M   'P 1'
#
loop_
_entity.id
_entity.type
_entity.pdbx_description
1 polymer ?
#
loop_
_entity_poly.entity_id
_entity_poly.type
_entity_poly.pdbx_seq_one_letter_code
_entity_poly.pdbx_strand_id
1 'polypeptide(L)'
;MAVGQSNYNLTIREHIPSTVFPDISDASTAVAQQIAALIRSRQAESKNCVLGLATGSTPVGVYNELVRMHNEEGLSFSNVVTFNLDEYYPMTPKELQSYVRFMNEHLFDRVDIPRENIHIPNGELQLEEVSRYCEAYEQKISQSGGIDIQILGIGRTGHIGFNEPGSGKESRTRLITLDRITRIDAASDFFGEENVPRRAITMGVGTILNARKVILMAFGEHKAKIVAQAVEGEITDSVAASFLQDHPDAHVILDSAAASGLIRFKCPWLVGQIEWPEDRIRNAVIWLATQLDKPVLALTDQDYNEKGLQDLLAEKGPAYDINLSVFRHLQSTITGWPGGKPEHAKQPGDRDRPFDEIFPKRVVIFSPHPDDDVISMGGTLIRLVDQGHEVHIAYQTSGNIAVFDDDAIRFIEFATEFNRHFDIDLQRTIELEDHIEEFLKNKSPGQVDSEEVQQTKALIRRCEAVAGARCCGVPRENLHFLDMPFYETGRVRKRPLSNEDIDIITNLLRDIEPHQIYAAGDLSDPHGTHRTCLNAVLRGCHELQNESWFNNCELWLYRGAWQEWGPDQIEMAVPLSPEEVTRKRAAIFKHESQKDRALFPGPDMREFWQRAEARNADTAETFDRLGLAEYKAMEGFVRHKGPFLL
;
A
#
# COMPACT_ATOMS: atom_id res chain seq x y z
N MET A 1 -1.19 -15.85 24.88
CA MET A 1 -1.40 -16.95 25.85
C MET A 1 -1.56 -18.24 25.06
N ALA A 2 -0.80 -19.27 25.42
CA ALA A 2 -0.77 -20.55 24.71
C ALA A 2 -2.05 -21.36 25.00
N VAL A 3 -2.79 -21.70 23.94
CA VAL A 3 -3.95 -22.60 23.95
C VAL A 3 -3.66 -23.73 22.96
N GLY A 4 -3.95 -24.97 23.39
CA GLY A 4 -3.71 -26.27 22.77
C GLY A 4 -3.14 -26.32 21.34
N GLN A 5 -1.94 -26.89 21.19
CA GLN A 5 -1.44 -27.34 19.88
C GLN A 5 -2.35 -28.43 19.34
N SER A 6 -3.27 -28.05 18.47
CA SER A 6 -3.96 -28.98 17.59
C SER A 6 -2.96 -29.41 16.49
N ASN A 7 -2.82 -30.71 16.26
CA ASN A 7 -1.90 -31.32 15.28
C ASN A 7 -2.34 -31.07 13.80
N TYR A 8 -3.03 -29.97 13.50
CA TYR A 8 -3.45 -29.67 12.13
C TYR A 8 -2.30 -29.01 11.36
N ASN A 9 -1.99 -29.56 10.19
CA ASN A 9 -1.09 -28.91 9.26
C ASN A 9 -1.83 -27.76 8.56
N LEU A 10 -1.82 -26.57 9.17
CA LEU A 10 -2.49 -25.38 8.65
C LEU A 10 -1.97 -24.94 7.27
N THR A 11 -0.79 -25.41 6.86
CA THR A 11 -0.15 -25.07 5.59
C THR A 11 -0.40 -26.14 4.51
N ILE A 12 -1.37 -27.05 4.71
CA ILE A 12 -1.63 -28.18 3.78
C ILE A 12 -2.01 -27.74 2.35
N ARG A 13 -2.46 -26.49 2.19
CA ARG A 13 -2.79 -25.88 0.88
C ARG A 13 -1.64 -25.10 0.26
N GLU A 14 -0.54 -24.92 0.99
CA GLU A 14 0.63 -24.18 0.51
C GLU A 14 1.58 -25.16 -0.19
N HIS A 15 1.81 -24.94 -1.47
CA HIS A 15 2.76 -25.69 -2.30
C HIS A 15 4.19 -25.15 -2.17
N ILE A 16 4.36 -23.98 -1.55
CA ILE A 16 5.66 -23.42 -1.16
C ILE A 16 5.61 -23.13 0.34
N PRO A 17 6.55 -23.64 1.15
CA PRO A 17 6.64 -23.28 2.56
C PRO A 17 6.68 -21.76 2.78
N SER A 18 5.89 -21.25 3.72
CA SER A 18 5.83 -19.83 4.04
C SER A 18 6.04 -19.54 5.53
N THR A 19 6.75 -18.44 5.83
CA THR A 19 6.86 -17.86 7.18
C THR A 19 6.28 -16.46 7.16
N VAL A 20 5.44 -16.17 8.16
CA VAL A 20 4.79 -14.86 8.32
C VAL A 20 5.36 -14.16 9.54
N PHE A 21 5.77 -12.92 9.35
CA PHE A 21 6.24 -12.04 10.42
C PHE A 21 5.17 -10.96 10.70
N PRO A 22 5.01 -10.54 11.96
CA PRO A 22 4.20 -9.36 12.28
C PRO A 22 4.75 -8.12 11.58
N ASP A 23 6.08 -7.95 11.64
CA ASP A 23 6.78 -6.76 11.17
C ASP A 23 7.75 -7.05 10.02
N ILE A 24 7.82 -6.11 9.08
CA ILE A 24 8.72 -6.17 7.91
C ILE A 24 10.19 -6.13 8.34
N SER A 25 10.51 -5.42 9.43
CA SER A 25 11.86 -5.37 9.99
C SER A 25 12.32 -6.76 10.42
N ASP A 26 11.47 -7.50 11.14
CA ASP A 26 11.80 -8.83 11.64
C ASP A 26 11.99 -9.83 10.50
N ALA A 27 11.11 -9.76 9.49
CA ALA A 27 11.26 -10.53 8.26
C ALA A 27 12.59 -10.25 7.57
N SER A 28 12.95 -8.97 7.44
CA SER A 28 14.20 -8.53 6.81
C SER A 28 15.42 -9.01 7.60
N THR A 29 15.39 -8.89 8.92
CA THR A 29 16.45 -9.36 9.81
C THR A 29 16.61 -10.88 9.73
N ALA A 30 15.53 -11.65 9.72
CA ALA A 30 15.59 -13.10 9.59
C ALA A 30 16.23 -13.55 8.26
N VAL A 31 15.93 -12.86 7.15
CA VAL A 31 16.56 -13.14 5.86
C VAL A 31 18.04 -12.73 5.86
N ALA A 32 18.38 -11.56 6.40
CA ALA A 32 19.76 -11.09 6.53
C ALA A 32 20.61 -12.06 7.37
N GLN A 33 20.06 -12.58 8.47
CA GLN A 33 20.72 -13.59 9.30
C GLN A 33 21.00 -14.90 8.55
N GLN A 34 20.08 -15.37 7.71
CA GLN A 34 20.30 -16.55 6.88
C GLN A 34 21.44 -16.35 5.87
N ILE A 35 21.48 -15.17 5.23
CA ILE A 35 22.55 -14.81 4.29
C ILE A 35 23.89 -14.69 5.02
N ALA A 36 23.93 -13.98 6.15
CA ALA A 36 25.13 -13.82 6.97
C ALA A 36 25.66 -15.17 7.48
N ALA A 37 24.78 -16.08 7.90
CA ALA A 37 25.16 -17.43 8.30
C ALA A 37 25.80 -18.22 7.15
N LEU A 38 25.23 -18.13 5.95
CA LEU A 38 25.80 -18.77 4.75
C LEU A 38 27.18 -18.19 4.41
N ILE A 39 27.33 -16.85 4.41
CA ILE A 39 28.60 -16.17 4.14
C ILE A 39 29.67 -16.67 5.12
N ARG A 40 29.37 -16.64 6.43
CA ARG A 40 30.29 -17.12 7.49
C ARG A 40 30.65 -18.60 7.29
N SER A 41 29.67 -19.46 6.96
CA SER A 41 29.92 -20.88 6.71
C SER A 41 30.82 -21.12 5.49
N ARG A 42 30.54 -20.44 4.37
CA ARG A 42 31.35 -20.52 3.15
C ARG A 42 32.77 -20.01 3.38
N GLN A 43 32.91 -18.94 4.14
CA GLN A 43 34.20 -18.38 4.52
C GLN A 43 35.01 -19.35 5.39
N ALA A 44 34.37 -20.00 6.37
CA ALA A 44 35.01 -21.03 7.19
C ALA A 44 35.48 -22.24 6.35
N GLU A 45 34.78 -22.55 5.27
CA GLU A 45 35.16 -23.57 4.29
C GLU A 45 36.16 -23.09 3.24
N SER A 46 36.60 -21.83 3.29
CA SER A 46 37.43 -21.18 2.25
C SER A 46 36.82 -21.28 0.84
N LYS A 47 35.50 -21.16 0.75
CA LYS A 47 34.73 -21.16 -0.51
C LYS A 47 34.08 -19.81 -0.73
N ASN A 48 33.78 -19.51 -2.00
CA ASN A 48 32.95 -18.37 -2.33
C ASN A 48 31.50 -18.63 -1.93
N CYS A 49 30.81 -17.56 -1.51
CA CYS A 49 29.37 -17.55 -1.29
C CYS A 49 28.71 -16.85 -2.50
N VAL A 50 27.88 -17.57 -3.26
CA VAL A 50 27.26 -17.01 -4.47
C VAL A 50 25.82 -16.59 -4.19
N LEU A 51 25.52 -15.30 -4.29
CA LEU A 51 24.21 -14.72 -3.97
C LEU A 51 23.52 -14.18 -5.22
N GLY A 52 22.25 -14.52 -5.37
CA GLY A 52 21.33 -13.90 -6.32
C GLY A 52 20.55 -12.78 -5.64
N LEU A 53 20.64 -11.55 -6.16
CA LEU A 53 20.10 -10.36 -5.52
C LEU A 53 18.96 -9.72 -6.33
N ALA A 54 17.98 -9.18 -5.61
CA ALA A 54 16.82 -8.47 -6.16
C ALA A 54 16.91 -6.97 -5.86
N THR A 55 16.19 -6.16 -6.62
CA THR A 55 16.03 -4.71 -6.37
C THR A 55 14.62 -4.39 -5.88
N GLY A 56 14.28 -3.10 -5.79
CA GLY A 56 12.99 -2.63 -5.32
C GLY A 56 12.91 -2.44 -3.80
N SER A 57 11.76 -1.99 -3.30
CA SER A 57 11.59 -1.59 -1.90
C SER A 57 11.66 -2.75 -0.90
N THR A 58 11.25 -3.95 -1.31
CA THR A 58 11.15 -5.15 -0.45
C THR A 58 12.51 -5.59 0.13
N PRO A 59 13.59 -5.77 -0.64
CA PRO A 59 14.89 -6.23 -0.11
C PRO A 59 15.71 -5.14 0.61
N VAL A 60 15.31 -3.87 0.60
CA VAL A 60 16.07 -2.77 1.22
C VAL A 60 16.34 -3.01 2.71
N GLY A 61 15.35 -3.55 3.44
CA GLY A 61 15.51 -3.90 4.86
C GLY A 61 16.61 -4.94 5.08
N VAL A 62 16.70 -5.94 4.20
CA VAL A 62 17.74 -6.99 4.25
C VAL A 62 19.12 -6.37 4.03
N TYR A 63 19.27 -5.50 3.03
CA TYR A 63 20.54 -4.84 2.74
C TYR A 63 21.01 -3.94 3.87
N ASN A 64 20.10 -3.15 4.47
CA ASN A 64 20.44 -2.32 5.61
C ASN A 64 20.94 -3.14 6.80
N GLU A 65 20.30 -4.28 7.07
CA GLU A 65 20.71 -5.17 8.16
C GLU A 65 22.04 -5.86 7.88
N LEU A 66 22.28 -6.30 6.64
CA LEU A 66 23.58 -6.86 6.22
C LEU A 66 24.72 -5.83 6.37
N VAL A 67 24.47 -4.58 6.01
CA VAL A 67 25.43 -3.49 6.21
C VAL A 67 25.66 -3.23 7.71
N ARG A 68 24.61 -3.28 8.54
CA ARG A 68 24.75 -3.17 9.99
C ARG A 68 25.65 -4.28 10.54
N MET A 69 25.38 -5.55 10.17
CA MET A 69 26.21 -6.69 10.56
C MET A 69 27.66 -6.59 10.08
N HIS A 70 27.90 -6.00 8.90
CA HIS A 70 29.26 -5.73 8.42
C HIS A 70 29.98 -4.74 9.35
N ASN A 71 29.35 -3.61 9.63
CA ASN A 71 29.95 -2.53 10.41
C ASN A 71 30.10 -2.87 11.90
N GLU A 72 29.14 -3.61 12.48
CA GLU A 72 29.04 -3.82 13.92
C GLU A 72 29.45 -5.22 14.38
N GLU A 73 29.29 -6.24 13.52
CA GLU A 73 29.53 -7.64 13.88
C GLU A 73 30.66 -8.30 13.08
N GLY A 74 31.33 -7.54 12.19
CA GLY A 74 32.47 -8.03 11.41
C GLY A 74 32.12 -9.05 10.33
N LEU A 75 30.89 -9.04 9.80
CA LEU A 75 30.52 -9.85 8.63
C LEU A 75 31.31 -9.37 7.40
N SER A 76 32.16 -10.21 6.80
CA SER A 76 32.94 -9.85 5.60
C SER A 76 32.30 -10.37 4.32
N PHE A 77 32.31 -9.54 3.28
CA PHE A 77 31.86 -9.85 1.92
C PHE A 77 33.02 -10.17 0.96
N SER A 78 34.24 -10.31 1.49
CA SER A 78 35.46 -10.55 0.69
C SER A 78 35.43 -11.83 -0.16
N ASN A 79 34.68 -12.86 0.26
CA ASN A 79 34.47 -14.12 -0.48
C ASN A 79 33.07 -14.21 -1.12
N VAL A 80 32.34 -13.11 -1.22
CA VAL A 80 30.99 -13.09 -1.81
C VAL A 80 31.06 -12.77 -3.29
N VAL A 81 30.29 -13.51 -4.10
CA VAL A 81 30.04 -13.27 -5.52
C VAL A 81 28.55 -13.04 -5.71
N THR A 82 28.14 -11.97 -6.41
CA THR A 82 26.73 -11.59 -6.53
C THR A 82 26.28 -11.52 -7.98
N PHE A 83 25.07 -11.99 -8.24
CA PHE A 83 24.38 -11.86 -9.52
C PHE A 83 23.00 -11.21 -9.31
N ASN A 84 22.77 -10.04 -9.90
CA ASN A 84 21.47 -9.38 -9.89
C ASN A 84 20.52 -9.96 -10.95
N LEU A 85 19.23 -10.02 -10.62
CA LEU A 85 18.20 -10.56 -11.52
C LEU A 85 18.15 -9.83 -12.86
N ASP A 86 18.23 -8.51 -12.85
CA ASP A 86 17.87 -7.69 -14.01
C ASP A 86 18.54 -6.31 -14.04
N GLU A 87 18.42 -5.65 -15.20
CA GLU A 87 18.65 -4.21 -15.41
C GLU A 87 17.76 -3.75 -16.58
N TYR A 88 17.29 -2.50 -16.53
CA TYR A 88 16.53 -1.90 -17.62
C TYR A 88 17.36 -1.79 -18.91
N TYR A 89 16.70 -1.73 -20.08
CA TYR A 89 17.37 -1.63 -21.38
C TYR A 89 16.67 -0.66 -22.35
N PRO A 90 17.39 0.35 -22.90
CA PRO A 90 18.74 0.76 -22.49
C PRO A 90 18.72 1.44 -21.11
N MET A 91 19.82 1.36 -20.38
CA MET A 91 19.98 2.03 -19.07
C MET A 91 21.44 2.34 -18.80
N THR A 92 21.75 3.59 -18.41
CA THR A 92 23.10 3.97 -17.99
C THR A 92 23.29 3.73 -16.50
N PRO A 93 24.45 3.25 -16.03
CA PRO A 93 24.70 3.00 -14.60
C PRO A 93 24.62 4.24 -13.69
N LYS A 94 24.54 5.44 -14.26
CA LYS A 94 24.49 6.72 -13.53
C LYS A 94 23.08 7.24 -13.35
N GLU A 95 22.11 6.74 -14.12
CA GLU A 95 20.71 7.13 -13.97
C GLU A 95 20.20 6.82 -12.57
N LEU A 96 19.29 7.65 -12.06
CA LEU A 96 18.67 7.45 -10.75
C LEU A 96 17.96 6.10 -10.65
N GLN A 97 17.37 5.64 -11.76
CA GLN A 97 16.56 4.43 -11.84
C GLN A 97 17.38 3.16 -12.17
N SER A 98 18.69 3.28 -12.39
CA SER A 98 19.54 2.12 -12.69
C SER A 98 19.65 1.20 -11.48
N TYR A 99 19.54 -0.11 -11.74
CA TYR A 99 19.76 -1.13 -10.72
C TYR A 99 21.23 -1.23 -10.30
N VAL A 100 22.18 -0.85 -11.16
CA VAL A 100 23.58 -0.65 -10.76
C VAL A 100 23.69 0.40 -9.65
N ARG A 101 23.09 1.57 -9.87
CA ARG A 101 23.10 2.66 -8.88
C ARG A 101 22.39 2.24 -7.59
N PHE A 102 21.20 1.66 -7.70
CA PHE A 102 20.42 1.15 -6.57
C PHE A 102 21.27 0.22 -5.68
N MET A 103 21.93 -0.76 -6.27
CA MET A 103 22.71 -1.74 -5.51
C MET A 103 23.97 -1.15 -4.87
N ASN A 104 24.62 -0.18 -5.53
CA ASN A 104 25.74 0.54 -4.94
C ASN A 104 25.32 1.36 -3.71
N GLU A 105 24.23 2.13 -3.82
CA GLU A 105 23.70 2.95 -2.72
C GLU A 105 23.24 2.09 -1.53
N HIS A 106 22.59 0.96 -1.78
CA HIS A 106 21.99 0.14 -0.73
C HIS A 106 22.95 -0.89 -0.11
N LEU A 107 23.92 -1.41 -0.86
CA LEU A 107 24.77 -2.50 -0.40
C LEU A 107 26.25 -2.31 -0.78
N PHE A 108 26.59 -2.27 -2.06
CA PHE A 108 27.96 -2.52 -2.52
C PHE A 108 28.99 -1.44 -2.14
N ASP A 109 28.58 -0.18 -1.99
CA ASP A 109 29.49 0.89 -1.55
C ASP A 109 29.67 0.90 -0.02
N ARG A 110 28.94 0.03 0.71
CA ARG A 110 28.84 0.02 2.17
C ARG A 110 29.40 -1.26 2.80
N VAL A 111 29.98 -2.16 2.00
CA VAL A 111 30.58 -3.43 2.43
C VAL A 111 31.89 -3.72 1.70
N ASP A 112 32.69 -4.66 2.19
CA ASP A 112 34.01 -5.04 1.66
C ASP A 112 33.97 -6.07 0.52
N ILE A 113 32.99 -5.98 -0.38
CA ILE A 113 32.87 -6.87 -1.54
C ILE A 113 33.86 -6.47 -2.67
N PRO A 114 34.61 -7.41 -3.27
CA PRO A 114 35.45 -7.12 -4.43
C PRO A 114 34.59 -6.71 -5.65
N ARG A 115 35.00 -5.67 -6.38
CA ARG A 115 34.19 -5.14 -7.49
C ARG A 115 34.06 -6.11 -8.66
N GLU A 116 35.07 -6.94 -8.88
CA GLU A 116 35.09 -8.02 -9.87
C GLU A 116 34.07 -9.13 -9.57
N ASN A 117 33.59 -9.24 -8.33
CA ASN A 117 32.61 -10.22 -7.89
C ASN A 117 31.16 -9.71 -8.00
N ILE A 118 30.95 -8.47 -8.45
CA ILE A 118 29.63 -7.89 -8.66
C ILE A 118 29.21 -8.09 -10.12
N HIS A 119 28.05 -8.71 -10.34
CA HIS A 119 27.52 -8.98 -11.67
C HIS A 119 26.08 -8.49 -11.81
N ILE A 120 25.88 -7.39 -12.52
CA ILE A 120 24.57 -6.83 -12.86
C ILE A 120 24.45 -6.83 -14.40
N PRO A 121 23.28 -7.17 -14.96
CA PRO A 121 23.07 -7.07 -16.41
C PRO A 121 23.43 -5.68 -16.96
N ASN A 122 24.03 -5.62 -18.14
CA ASN A 122 24.53 -4.36 -18.71
C ASN A 122 23.51 -3.73 -19.66
N GLY A 123 22.90 -2.62 -19.21
CA GLY A 123 21.91 -1.84 -19.97
C GLY A 123 22.48 -0.98 -21.12
N GLU A 124 23.80 -0.84 -21.27
CA GLU A 124 24.43 0.02 -22.29
C GLU A 124 24.87 -0.74 -23.56
N LEU A 125 24.63 -2.06 -23.62
CA LEU A 125 25.04 -2.91 -24.74
C LEU A 125 24.35 -2.53 -26.04
N GLN A 126 25.06 -2.70 -27.17
CA GLN A 126 24.39 -2.69 -28.47
C GLN A 126 23.48 -3.92 -28.59
N LEU A 127 22.36 -3.78 -29.30
CA LEU A 127 21.30 -4.80 -29.32
C LEU A 127 21.81 -6.16 -29.83
N GLU A 128 22.74 -6.14 -30.77
CA GLU A 128 23.35 -7.32 -31.39
C GLU A 128 24.25 -8.11 -30.41
N GLU A 129 24.74 -7.45 -29.35
CA GLU A 129 25.62 -8.05 -28.34
C GLU A 129 24.83 -8.72 -27.21
N VAL A 130 23.57 -8.35 -27.02
CA VAL A 130 22.75 -8.75 -25.85
C VAL A 130 22.61 -10.26 -25.74
N SER A 131 22.37 -10.99 -26.84
CA SER A 131 22.21 -12.45 -26.80
C SER A 131 23.48 -13.14 -26.29
N ARG A 132 24.64 -12.76 -26.84
CA ARG A 132 25.94 -13.31 -26.44
C ARG A 132 26.28 -12.93 -25.00
N TYR A 133 25.93 -11.71 -24.58
CA TYR A 133 26.10 -11.28 -23.20
C TYR A 133 25.27 -12.13 -22.23
N CYS A 134 24.01 -12.41 -22.56
CA CYS A 134 23.15 -13.24 -21.73
C CYS A 134 23.70 -14.67 -21.57
N GLU A 135 24.20 -15.28 -22.64
CA GLU A 135 24.88 -16.58 -22.59
C GLU A 135 26.13 -16.53 -21.70
N ALA A 136 26.94 -15.48 -21.81
CA ALA A 136 28.12 -15.30 -20.97
C ALA A 136 27.75 -15.08 -19.49
N TYR A 137 26.60 -14.45 -19.21
CA TYR A 137 26.09 -14.26 -17.87
C TYR A 137 25.71 -15.60 -17.21
N GLU A 138 24.99 -16.47 -17.94
CA GLU A 138 24.70 -17.85 -17.51
C GLU A 138 25.97 -18.67 -17.26
N GLN A 139 26.97 -18.54 -18.15
CA GLN A 139 28.25 -19.23 -17.99
C GLN A 139 29.00 -18.78 -16.74
N LYS A 140 28.99 -17.48 -16.41
CA LYS A 140 29.59 -16.96 -15.18
C LYS A 140 28.92 -17.52 -13.92
N ILE A 141 27.59 -17.63 -13.92
CA ILE A 141 26.85 -18.27 -12.81
C ILE A 141 27.31 -19.71 -12.63
N SER A 142 27.36 -20.48 -13.73
CA SER A 142 27.79 -21.87 -13.70
C SER A 142 29.25 -22.04 -13.24
N GLN A 143 30.16 -21.21 -13.77
CA GLN A 143 31.58 -21.19 -13.39
C GLN A 143 31.80 -20.80 -11.92
N SER A 144 30.88 -20.04 -11.33
CA SER A 144 30.90 -19.69 -9.90
C SER A 144 30.37 -20.81 -9.00
N GLY A 145 29.88 -21.92 -9.56
CA GLY A 145 29.34 -23.06 -8.82
C GLY A 145 27.83 -23.06 -8.60
N GLY A 146 27.11 -22.18 -9.33
CA GLY A 146 25.68 -21.93 -9.17
C GLY A 146 25.36 -20.98 -8.02
N ILE A 147 24.13 -20.46 -7.99
CA ILE A 147 23.66 -19.54 -6.95
C ILE A 147 23.33 -20.32 -5.68
N ASP A 148 23.88 -19.93 -4.53
CA ASP A 148 23.60 -20.58 -3.24
C ASP A 148 22.24 -20.11 -2.68
N ILE A 149 22.00 -18.80 -2.64
CA ILE A 149 20.71 -18.21 -2.25
C ILE A 149 20.30 -17.19 -3.29
N GLN A 150 19.09 -17.32 -3.84
CA GLN A 150 18.45 -16.33 -4.69
C GLN A 150 17.35 -15.61 -3.90
N ILE A 151 17.49 -14.30 -3.69
CA ILE A 151 16.43 -13.44 -3.15
C ILE A 151 15.55 -13.00 -4.31
N LEU A 152 14.24 -13.04 -4.13
CA LEU A 152 13.25 -12.60 -5.10
C LEU A 152 12.22 -11.69 -4.43
N GLY A 153 11.72 -10.70 -5.18
CA GLY A 153 10.42 -10.09 -4.93
C GLY A 153 9.37 -10.70 -5.86
N ILE A 154 8.09 -10.43 -5.58
CA ILE A 154 6.98 -10.79 -6.48
C ILE A 154 6.27 -9.54 -7.00
N GLY A 155 6.10 -9.43 -8.32
CA GLY A 155 5.30 -8.41 -8.97
C GLY A 155 3.80 -8.59 -8.74
N ARG A 156 2.98 -7.56 -9.03
CA ARG A 156 1.51 -7.69 -8.95
C ARG A 156 0.95 -8.72 -9.93
N THR A 157 1.65 -8.95 -11.03
CA THR A 157 1.33 -9.96 -12.05
C THR A 157 1.89 -11.34 -11.72
N GLY A 158 2.64 -11.47 -10.62
CA GLY A 158 3.29 -12.73 -10.25
C GLY A 158 4.64 -12.95 -10.92
N HIS A 159 5.18 -11.93 -11.60
CA HIS A 159 6.54 -11.99 -12.13
C HIS A 159 7.59 -12.09 -11.01
N ILE A 160 8.71 -12.74 -11.32
CA ILE A 160 9.95 -12.78 -10.53
C ILE A 160 11.10 -12.29 -11.42
N GLY A 161 11.86 -11.31 -10.95
CA GLY A 161 12.63 -10.44 -11.86
C GLY A 161 11.69 -9.81 -12.90
N PHE A 162 12.13 -9.63 -14.15
CA PHE A 162 11.23 -9.25 -15.26
C PHE A 162 10.66 -10.45 -16.02
N ASN A 163 10.45 -11.61 -15.39
CA ASN A 163 9.76 -12.74 -16.04
C ASN A 163 8.25 -12.49 -16.07
N GLU A 164 7.82 -11.67 -17.04
CA GLU A 164 6.43 -11.28 -17.27
C GLU A 164 5.50 -12.46 -17.58
N PRO A 165 4.17 -12.30 -17.42
CA PRO A 165 3.19 -13.31 -17.81
C PRO A 165 3.44 -13.87 -19.23
N GLY A 166 3.48 -15.20 -19.34
CA GLY A 166 3.87 -15.94 -20.54
C GLY A 166 5.35 -16.35 -20.57
N SER A 167 6.14 -16.01 -19.56
CA SER A 167 7.52 -16.48 -19.42
C SER A 167 7.56 -17.96 -19.02
N GLY A 168 8.12 -18.79 -19.89
CA GLY A 168 8.21 -20.24 -19.66
C GLY A 168 9.24 -20.64 -18.59
N LYS A 169 9.00 -21.80 -17.96
CA LYS A 169 9.85 -22.42 -16.94
C LYS A 169 11.30 -22.61 -17.36
N GLU A 170 11.55 -22.97 -18.62
CA GLU A 170 12.89 -23.22 -19.16
C GLU A 170 13.61 -21.96 -19.63
N SER A 171 13.02 -20.79 -19.41
CA SER A 171 13.62 -19.53 -19.84
C SER A 171 14.97 -19.28 -19.15
N ARG A 172 15.91 -18.75 -19.92
CA ARG A 172 17.24 -18.33 -19.47
C ARG A 172 17.35 -16.81 -19.49
N THR A 173 18.51 -16.29 -19.07
CA THR A 173 18.83 -14.87 -19.15
C THR A 173 18.59 -14.36 -20.56
N ARG A 174 17.81 -13.27 -20.70
CA ARG A 174 17.38 -12.76 -22.01
C ARG A 174 16.99 -11.29 -21.94
N LEU A 175 16.93 -10.66 -23.12
CA LEU A 175 16.18 -9.42 -23.31
C LEU A 175 14.68 -9.73 -23.30
N ILE A 176 13.90 -8.98 -22.54
CA ILE A 176 12.45 -9.09 -22.48
C ILE A 176 11.79 -7.73 -22.71
N THR A 177 10.59 -7.75 -23.29
CA THR A 177 9.70 -6.58 -23.34
C THR A 177 8.90 -6.53 -22.05
N LEU A 178 8.91 -5.40 -21.37
CA LEU A 178 8.19 -5.22 -20.11
C LEU A 178 6.69 -5.17 -20.33
N ASP A 179 5.93 -5.80 -19.43
CA ASP A 179 4.48 -5.69 -19.45
C ASP A 179 4.06 -4.26 -19.09
N ARG A 180 2.88 -3.85 -19.57
CA ARG A 180 2.36 -2.52 -19.27
C ARG A 180 2.15 -2.34 -17.76
N ILE A 181 1.68 -3.35 -17.04
CA ILE A 181 1.45 -3.27 -15.58
C ILE A 181 2.77 -3.04 -14.86
N THR A 182 3.84 -3.74 -15.25
CA THR A 182 5.19 -3.53 -14.70
C THR A 182 5.70 -2.11 -14.96
N ARG A 183 5.45 -1.56 -16.15
CA ARG A 183 5.79 -0.17 -16.45
C ARG A 183 4.95 0.83 -15.64
N ILE A 184 3.68 0.53 -15.38
CA ILE A 184 2.83 1.36 -14.52
C ILE A 184 3.34 1.33 -13.06
N ASP A 185 3.69 0.14 -12.55
CA ASP A 185 4.23 -0.01 -11.18
C ASP A 185 5.57 0.73 -11.01
N ALA A 186 6.40 0.78 -12.06
CA ALA A 186 7.66 1.52 -12.05
C ALA A 186 7.51 3.03 -12.36
N ALA A 187 6.37 3.48 -12.87
CA ALA A 187 6.19 4.83 -13.41
C ALA A 187 6.53 5.93 -12.39
N SER A 188 6.31 5.70 -11.10
CA SER A 188 6.64 6.67 -10.05
C SER A 188 8.13 6.96 -9.98
N ASP A 189 8.97 5.94 -10.17
CA ASP A 189 10.43 6.07 -10.10
C ASP A 189 10.99 6.72 -11.36
N PHE A 190 10.24 6.62 -12.47
CA PHE A 190 10.57 7.19 -13.78
C PHE A 190 9.85 8.51 -14.08
N PHE A 191 9.08 9.05 -13.12
CA PHE A 191 8.35 10.32 -13.30
C PHE A 191 7.39 10.29 -14.49
N GLY A 192 6.74 9.13 -14.69
CA GLY A 192 5.81 8.89 -15.79
C GLY A 192 6.03 7.52 -16.45
N GLU A 193 4.94 6.87 -16.86
CA GLU A 193 4.99 5.56 -17.54
C GLU A 193 5.79 5.66 -18.85
N GLU A 194 5.63 6.76 -19.58
CA GLU A 194 6.29 7.10 -20.83
C GLU A 194 7.82 7.09 -20.74
N ASN A 195 8.37 7.39 -19.57
CA ASN A 195 9.81 7.42 -19.31
C ASN A 195 10.36 6.05 -18.92
N VAL A 196 9.50 5.08 -18.58
CA VAL A 196 9.93 3.72 -18.24
C VAL A 196 10.39 2.98 -19.50
N PRO A 197 11.63 2.45 -19.53
CA PRO A 197 12.13 1.65 -20.63
C PRO A 197 11.17 0.54 -21.01
N ARG A 198 11.08 0.24 -22.30
CA ARG A 198 10.17 -0.80 -22.80
C ARG A 198 10.74 -2.21 -22.68
N ARG A 199 12.03 -2.33 -22.38
CA ARG A 199 12.74 -3.61 -22.31
C ARG A 199 13.64 -3.65 -21.09
N ALA A 200 14.01 -4.86 -20.69
CA ALA A 200 15.02 -5.12 -19.68
C ALA A 200 15.78 -6.39 -20.04
N ILE A 201 16.99 -6.53 -19.50
CA ILE A 201 17.70 -7.80 -19.49
C ILE A 201 17.40 -8.45 -18.13
N THR A 202 16.96 -9.71 -18.13
CA THR A 202 16.57 -10.42 -16.91
C THR A 202 17.06 -11.85 -16.94
N MET A 203 17.45 -12.39 -15.78
CA MET A 203 17.55 -13.84 -15.55
C MET A 203 16.23 -14.51 -15.88
N GLY A 204 16.30 -15.71 -16.46
CA GLY A 204 15.11 -16.50 -16.75
C GLY A 204 14.62 -17.30 -15.54
N VAL A 205 13.39 -17.80 -15.63
CA VAL A 205 12.79 -18.66 -14.59
C VAL A 205 13.65 -19.90 -14.35
N GLY A 206 14.17 -20.53 -15.41
CA GLY A 206 15.01 -21.72 -15.31
C GLY A 206 16.38 -21.41 -14.69
N THR A 207 16.86 -20.17 -14.80
CA THR A 207 18.07 -19.70 -14.13
C THR A 207 17.83 -19.54 -12.63
N ILE A 208 16.69 -18.96 -12.25
CA ILE A 208 16.27 -18.81 -10.86
C ILE A 208 16.06 -20.18 -10.19
N LEU A 209 15.38 -21.10 -10.87
CA LEU A 209 15.13 -22.46 -10.36
C LEU A 209 16.40 -23.32 -10.21
N ASN A 210 17.52 -22.90 -10.80
CA ASN A 210 18.80 -23.58 -10.65
C ASN A 210 19.56 -23.15 -9.37
N ALA A 211 19.06 -22.16 -8.62
CA ALA A 211 19.63 -21.80 -7.33
C ALA A 211 19.51 -22.98 -6.35
N ARG A 212 20.39 -23.06 -5.35
CA ARG A 212 20.28 -24.10 -4.30
C ARG A 212 19.13 -23.81 -3.36
N LYS A 213 18.89 -22.53 -3.07
CA LYS A 213 17.81 -22.04 -2.22
C LYS A 213 17.21 -20.77 -2.83
N VAL A 214 15.89 -20.66 -2.77
CA VAL A 214 15.14 -19.46 -3.21
C VAL A 214 14.38 -18.88 -2.02
N ILE A 215 14.51 -17.57 -1.81
CA ILE A 215 13.77 -16.83 -0.79
C ILE A 215 12.93 -15.77 -1.52
N LEU A 216 11.62 -16.00 -1.59
CA LEU A 216 10.66 -15.05 -2.14
C LEU A 216 10.12 -14.16 -1.01
N MET A 217 10.27 -12.84 -1.14
CA MET A 217 9.78 -11.88 -0.16
C MET A 217 8.60 -11.09 -0.75
N ALA A 218 7.54 -10.94 0.04
CA ALA A 218 6.38 -10.12 -0.35
C ALA A 218 5.77 -9.43 0.87
N PHE A 219 5.61 -8.10 0.79
CA PHE A 219 5.09 -7.30 1.89
C PHE A 219 3.93 -6.41 1.43
N GLY A 220 2.93 -6.25 2.30
CA GLY A 220 1.76 -5.43 2.07
C GLY A 220 0.57 -6.18 1.45
N GLU A 221 -0.62 -5.72 1.80
CA GLU A 221 -1.91 -6.31 1.42
C GLU A 221 -2.13 -6.34 -0.11
N HIS A 222 -1.59 -5.37 -0.85
CA HIS A 222 -1.62 -5.36 -2.33
C HIS A 222 -0.92 -6.57 -2.98
N LYS A 223 -0.08 -7.32 -2.25
CA LYS A 223 0.53 -8.57 -2.71
C LYS A 223 -0.27 -9.82 -2.33
N ALA A 224 -1.26 -9.72 -1.44
CA ALA A 224 -1.91 -10.88 -0.83
C ALA A 224 -2.57 -11.82 -1.84
N LYS A 225 -3.28 -11.27 -2.82
CA LYS A 225 -3.94 -12.07 -3.86
C LYS A 225 -2.94 -12.83 -4.72
N ILE A 226 -1.87 -12.17 -5.16
CA ILE A 226 -0.89 -12.79 -6.08
C ILE A 226 0.01 -13.79 -5.34
N VAL A 227 0.32 -13.53 -4.06
CA VAL A 227 1.00 -14.48 -3.17
C VAL A 227 0.16 -15.75 -3.02
N ALA A 228 -1.14 -15.63 -2.73
CA ALA A 228 -2.02 -16.80 -2.63
C ALA A 228 -2.07 -17.59 -3.95
N GLN A 229 -2.13 -16.91 -5.11
CA GLN A 229 -2.06 -17.58 -6.40
C GLN A 229 -0.73 -18.30 -6.64
N ALA A 230 0.40 -17.70 -6.27
CA ALA A 230 1.72 -18.30 -6.45
C ALA A 230 1.99 -19.47 -5.49
N VAL A 231 1.48 -19.40 -4.26
CA VAL A 231 1.76 -20.36 -3.19
C VAL A 231 0.74 -21.50 -3.12
N GLU A 232 -0.55 -21.23 -3.36
CA GLU A 232 -1.65 -22.19 -3.18
C GLU A 232 -2.38 -22.53 -4.49
N GLY A 233 -2.11 -21.77 -5.57
CA GLY A 233 -2.73 -21.97 -6.88
C GLY A 233 -1.97 -22.96 -7.77
N GLU A 234 -2.52 -23.18 -8.96
CA GLU A 234 -1.90 -24.04 -10.00
C GLU A 234 -0.65 -23.40 -10.59
N ILE A 235 0.30 -24.24 -11.02
CA ILE A 235 1.50 -23.78 -11.75
C ILE A 235 1.11 -23.32 -13.15
N THR A 236 1.44 -22.07 -13.49
CA THR A 236 1.11 -21.45 -14.78
C THR A 236 2.16 -20.41 -15.20
N ASP A 237 2.39 -20.29 -16.50
CA ASP A 237 3.24 -19.24 -17.10
C ASP A 237 2.67 -17.83 -16.96
N SER A 238 1.36 -17.71 -16.66
CA SER A 238 0.73 -16.43 -16.34
C SER A 238 1.18 -15.87 -14.98
N VAL A 239 1.67 -16.72 -14.07
CA VAL A 239 2.17 -16.37 -12.74
C VAL A 239 3.54 -17.03 -12.56
N ALA A 240 4.60 -16.39 -13.05
CA ALA A 240 5.94 -17.00 -13.06
C ALA A 240 6.43 -17.46 -11.66
N ALA A 241 6.04 -16.77 -10.59
CA ALA A 241 6.31 -17.17 -9.21
C ALA A 241 5.73 -18.55 -8.84
N SER A 242 4.67 -19.03 -9.52
CA SER A 242 4.10 -20.36 -9.28
C SER A 242 5.06 -21.49 -9.65
N PHE A 243 6.02 -21.27 -10.55
CA PHE A 243 7.06 -22.27 -10.87
C PHE A 243 7.97 -22.58 -9.68
N LEU A 244 8.02 -21.72 -8.66
CA LEU A 244 8.78 -21.98 -7.44
C LEU A 244 8.22 -23.15 -6.61
N GLN A 245 6.98 -23.58 -6.87
CA GLN A 245 6.40 -24.80 -6.28
C GLN A 245 7.19 -26.07 -6.67
N ASP A 246 7.87 -26.06 -7.80
CA ASP A 246 8.71 -27.19 -8.26
C ASP A 246 10.14 -27.15 -7.66
N HIS A 247 10.50 -26.10 -6.94
CA HIS A 247 11.85 -25.91 -6.43
C HIS A 247 12.06 -26.66 -5.11
N PRO A 248 13.15 -27.43 -4.94
CA PRO A 248 13.33 -28.31 -3.78
C PRO A 248 13.55 -27.56 -2.44
N ASP A 249 14.02 -26.31 -2.48
CA ASP A 249 14.26 -25.46 -1.30
C ASP A 249 13.85 -24.01 -1.60
N ALA A 250 12.56 -23.80 -1.92
CA ALA A 250 11.97 -22.47 -2.03
C ALA A 250 11.18 -22.15 -0.76
N HIS A 251 11.31 -20.91 -0.29
CA HIS A 251 10.63 -20.44 0.91
C HIS A 251 10.09 -19.03 0.71
N VAL A 252 8.87 -18.78 1.19
CA VAL A 252 8.21 -17.46 1.11
C VAL A 252 8.24 -16.76 2.45
N ILE A 253 8.65 -15.50 2.46
CA ILE A 253 8.71 -14.62 3.62
C ILE A 253 7.68 -13.51 3.44
N LEU A 254 6.71 -13.44 4.35
CA LEU A 254 5.57 -12.55 4.26
C LEU A 254 5.43 -11.68 5.52
N ASP A 255 4.87 -10.49 5.38
CA ASP A 255 4.23 -9.79 6.50
C ASP A 255 2.78 -10.26 6.66
N SER A 256 2.16 -9.90 7.78
CA SER A 256 0.76 -10.30 8.06
C SER A 256 -0.21 -9.81 6.97
N ALA A 257 0.06 -8.65 6.38
CA ALA A 257 -0.76 -8.05 5.34
C ALA A 257 -0.70 -8.84 4.01
N ALA A 258 0.49 -9.22 3.54
CA ALA A 258 0.66 -10.05 2.34
C ALA A 258 0.19 -11.49 2.56
N ALA A 259 0.21 -11.98 3.80
CA ALA A 259 -0.28 -13.32 4.13
C ALA A 259 -1.82 -13.42 4.20
N SER A 260 -2.53 -12.30 4.33
CA SER A 260 -4.00 -12.26 4.51
C SER A 260 -4.80 -12.99 3.44
N GLY A 261 -4.23 -13.17 2.24
CA GLY A 261 -4.85 -13.87 1.11
C GLY A 261 -4.77 -15.40 1.18
N LEU A 262 -3.83 -15.96 1.98
CA LEU A 262 -3.65 -17.40 2.12
C LEU A 262 -4.84 -18.02 2.85
N ILE A 263 -5.20 -19.26 2.49
CA ILE A 263 -6.35 -19.97 3.04
C ILE A 263 -6.28 -20.06 4.57
N ARG A 264 -5.10 -20.29 5.16
CA ARG A 264 -4.96 -20.37 6.62
C ARG A 264 -5.27 -19.08 7.39
N PHE A 265 -5.32 -17.93 6.71
CA PHE A 265 -5.71 -16.65 7.32
C PHE A 265 -7.11 -16.23 6.89
N LYS A 266 -7.41 -16.38 5.59
CA LYS A 266 -8.66 -15.99 4.95
C LYS A 266 -9.84 -16.90 5.29
N CYS A 267 -9.62 -18.22 5.25
CA CYS A 267 -10.63 -19.25 5.47
C CYS A 267 -10.06 -20.38 6.36
N PRO A 268 -9.58 -20.10 7.58
CA PRO A 268 -8.83 -21.06 8.40
C PRO A 268 -9.61 -22.34 8.73
N TRP A 269 -10.94 -22.28 8.76
CA TRP A 269 -11.82 -23.42 8.96
C TRP A 269 -11.71 -24.50 7.86
N LEU A 270 -11.12 -24.19 6.70
CA LEU A 270 -10.91 -25.16 5.62
C LEU A 270 -9.65 -26.02 5.80
N VAL A 271 -8.76 -25.66 6.73
CA VAL A 271 -7.45 -26.32 6.92
C VAL A 271 -7.18 -26.79 8.35
N GLY A 272 -7.98 -26.35 9.32
CA GLY A 272 -7.86 -26.80 10.69
C GLY A 272 -9.08 -26.43 11.54
N GLN A 273 -9.10 -27.02 12.73
CA GLN A 273 -10.11 -26.67 13.73
C GLN A 273 -9.80 -25.29 14.31
N ILE A 274 -10.81 -24.44 14.38
CA ILE A 274 -10.72 -23.09 14.94
C ILE A 274 -11.72 -22.90 16.07
N GLU A 275 -11.44 -21.92 16.92
CA GLU A 275 -12.50 -21.32 17.73
C GLU A 275 -13.39 -20.44 16.84
N TRP A 276 -14.65 -20.29 17.24
CA TRP A 276 -15.64 -19.49 16.53
C TRP A 276 -16.01 -18.21 17.31
N PRO A 277 -15.11 -17.22 17.42
CA PRO A 277 -15.47 -15.89 17.88
C PRO A 277 -16.38 -15.18 16.84
N GLU A 278 -17.11 -14.15 17.28
CA GLU A 278 -18.15 -13.52 16.45
C GLU A 278 -17.63 -13.00 15.11
N ASP A 279 -16.42 -12.44 15.06
CA ASP A 279 -15.75 -11.97 13.85
C ASP A 279 -15.46 -13.11 12.87
N ARG A 280 -14.98 -14.26 13.35
CA ARG A 280 -14.76 -15.46 12.51
C ARG A 280 -16.07 -16.04 11.98
N ILE A 281 -17.12 -16.06 12.81
CA ILE A 281 -18.45 -16.49 12.36
C ILE A 281 -18.93 -15.57 11.23
N ARG A 282 -18.89 -14.25 11.42
CA ARG A 282 -19.30 -13.29 10.39
C ARG A 282 -18.53 -13.49 9.09
N ASN A 283 -17.21 -13.55 9.16
CA ASN A 283 -16.34 -13.75 8.01
C ASN A 283 -16.67 -15.05 7.26
N ALA A 284 -16.88 -16.16 7.97
CA ALA A 284 -17.23 -17.46 7.37
C ALA A 284 -18.60 -17.46 6.68
N VAL A 285 -19.61 -16.85 7.31
CA VAL A 285 -20.97 -16.79 6.75
C VAL A 285 -21.05 -15.86 5.54
N ILE A 286 -20.38 -14.71 5.60
CA ILE A 286 -20.25 -13.78 4.47
C ILE A 286 -19.51 -14.46 3.31
N TRP A 287 -18.39 -15.14 3.61
CA TRP A 287 -17.67 -15.93 2.62
C TRP A 287 -18.59 -16.97 1.96
N LEU A 288 -19.36 -17.72 2.75
CA LEU A 288 -20.28 -18.74 2.24
C LEU A 288 -21.36 -18.13 1.35
N ALA A 289 -21.98 -17.04 1.80
CA ALA A 289 -22.98 -16.27 1.04
C ALA A 289 -22.44 -15.81 -0.31
N THR A 290 -21.24 -15.21 -0.32
CA THR A 290 -20.57 -14.75 -1.55
C THR A 290 -20.20 -15.91 -2.47
N GLN A 291 -19.71 -17.04 -1.94
CA GLN A 291 -19.35 -18.21 -2.75
C GLN A 291 -20.55 -18.86 -3.44
N LEU A 292 -21.73 -18.80 -2.82
CA LEU A 292 -22.96 -19.41 -3.32
C LEU A 292 -23.87 -18.41 -4.06
N ASP A 293 -23.52 -17.13 -4.08
CA ASP A 293 -24.35 -16.04 -4.59
C ASP A 293 -25.76 -16.07 -3.96
N LYS A 294 -25.81 -16.22 -2.63
CA LYS A 294 -27.04 -16.28 -1.83
C LYS A 294 -27.02 -15.20 -0.75
N PRO A 295 -28.17 -14.53 -0.47
CA PRO A 295 -28.32 -13.70 0.72
C PRO A 295 -28.06 -14.48 2.00
N VAL A 296 -27.54 -13.82 3.04
CA VAL A 296 -27.17 -14.47 4.32
C VAL A 296 -28.32 -15.28 4.91
N LEU A 297 -29.53 -14.72 4.92
CA LEU A 297 -30.72 -15.38 5.49
C LEU A 297 -31.25 -16.55 4.64
N ALA A 298 -30.76 -16.74 3.42
CA ALA A 298 -31.15 -17.83 2.52
C ALA A 298 -30.21 -19.05 2.60
N LEU A 299 -29.13 -18.97 3.37
CA LEU A 299 -28.21 -20.08 3.59
C LEU A 299 -28.85 -21.17 4.46
N THR A 300 -28.58 -22.43 4.12
CA THR A 300 -29.14 -23.61 4.79
C THR A 300 -28.05 -24.46 5.45
N ASP A 301 -28.42 -25.36 6.37
CA ASP A 301 -27.46 -26.31 6.96
C ASP A 301 -26.70 -27.12 5.90
N GLN A 302 -27.36 -27.46 4.78
CA GLN A 302 -26.72 -28.15 3.67
C GLN A 302 -25.59 -27.32 3.04
N ASP A 303 -25.81 -26.01 2.85
CA ASP A 303 -24.80 -25.10 2.28
C ASP A 303 -23.54 -25.06 3.15
N TYR A 304 -23.71 -24.96 4.48
CA TYR A 304 -22.61 -24.98 5.45
C TYR A 304 -21.85 -26.31 5.40
N ASN A 305 -22.57 -27.43 5.35
CA ASN A 305 -21.97 -28.75 5.31
C ASN A 305 -21.14 -28.95 4.03
N GLU A 306 -21.69 -28.65 2.86
CA GLU A 306 -21.00 -28.82 1.57
C GLU A 306 -19.75 -27.95 1.42
N LYS A 307 -19.64 -26.86 2.19
CA LYS A 307 -18.53 -25.89 2.12
C LYS A 307 -17.57 -25.93 3.32
N GLY A 308 -17.63 -26.97 4.14
CA GLY A 308 -16.66 -27.21 5.22
C GLY A 308 -16.89 -26.37 6.48
N LEU A 309 -18.14 -25.98 6.77
CA LEU A 309 -18.54 -25.24 7.97
C LEU A 309 -19.38 -26.09 8.94
N GLN A 310 -19.18 -27.41 8.90
CA GLN A 310 -19.93 -28.38 9.70
C GLN A 310 -19.68 -28.18 11.20
N ASP A 311 -18.43 -27.86 11.55
CA ASP A 311 -17.99 -27.59 12.92
C ASP A 311 -18.68 -26.34 13.50
N LEU A 312 -18.91 -25.32 12.66
CA LEU A 312 -19.64 -24.11 13.05
C LEU A 312 -21.09 -24.46 13.44
N LEU A 313 -21.76 -25.29 12.64
CA LEU A 313 -23.12 -25.76 12.95
C LEU A 313 -23.14 -26.59 14.25
N ALA A 314 -22.16 -27.48 14.40
CA ALA A 314 -22.06 -28.34 15.58
C ALA A 314 -21.87 -27.54 16.88
N GLU A 315 -21.11 -26.45 16.85
CA GLU A 315 -20.83 -25.62 18.04
C GLU A 315 -21.88 -24.53 18.30
N LYS A 316 -22.36 -23.84 17.25
CA LYS A 316 -23.22 -22.65 17.39
C LYS A 316 -24.69 -22.90 17.10
N GLY A 317 -25.05 -24.09 16.59
CA GLY A 317 -26.43 -24.48 16.32
C GLY A 317 -26.81 -24.37 14.83
N PRO A 318 -28.11 -24.38 14.50
CA PRO A 318 -28.59 -24.43 13.13
C PRO A 318 -28.23 -23.17 12.35
N ALA A 319 -28.11 -23.27 11.02
CA ALA A 319 -27.74 -22.16 10.15
C ALA A 319 -28.67 -20.95 10.33
N TYR A 320 -29.96 -21.17 10.60
CA TYR A 320 -30.94 -20.10 10.80
C TYR A 320 -30.52 -19.09 11.89
N ASP A 321 -30.13 -19.58 13.07
CA ASP A 321 -29.79 -18.71 14.20
C ASP A 321 -28.46 -17.97 13.94
N ILE A 322 -27.50 -18.65 13.31
CA ILE A 322 -26.21 -18.09 12.92
C ILE A 322 -26.40 -17.00 11.87
N ASN A 323 -27.14 -17.29 10.79
CA ASN A 323 -27.46 -16.33 9.73
C ASN A 323 -28.16 -15.09 10.29
N LEU A 324 -29.12 -15.27 11.20
CA LEU A 324 -29.86 -14.17 11.81
C LEU A 324 -28.94 -13.27 12.65
N SER A 325 -28.00 -13.87 13.38
CA SER A 325 -26.99 -13.12 14.16
C SER A 325 -26.10 -12.28 13.24
N VAL A 326 -25.53 -12.89 12.19
CA VAL A 326 -24.67 -12.20 11.22
C VAL A 326 -25.43 -11.10 10.48
N PHE A 327 -26.65 -11.38 10.03
CA PHE A 327 -27.51 -10.39 9.37
C PHE A 327 -27.81 -9.18 10.28
N ARG A 328 -28.17 -9.43 11.55
CA ARG A 328 -28.43 -8.35 12.52
C ARG A 328 -27.20 -7.51 12.82
N HIS A 329 -26.02 -8.12 12.78
CA HIS A 329 -24.75 -7.42 12.90
C HIS A 329 -24.50 -6.54 11.67
N LEU A 330 -24.60 -7.06 10.45
CA LEU A 330 -24.42 -6.26 9.23
C LEU A 330 -25.40 -5.09 9.15
N GLN A 331 -26.67 -5.33 9.52
CA GLN A 331 -27.65 -4.26 9.63
C GLN A 331 -27.27 -3.22 10.69
N SER A 332 -26.57 -3.62 11.76
CA SER A 332 -26.14 -2.73 12.84
C SER A 332 -25.05 -1.76 12.42
N THR A 333 -24.24 -2.10 11.42
CA THR A 333 -23.13 -1.25 10.99
C THR A 333 -23.64 -0.06 10.19
N ILE A 334 -24.78 -0.21 9.51
CA ILE A 334 -25.39 0.83 8.67
C ILE A 334 -25.92 1.98 9.55
N THR A 335 -25.48 3.21 9.29
CA THR A 335 -25.98 4.43 9.93
C THR A 335 -25.94 5.64 9.04
N GLY A 336 -27.01 6.43 9.07
CA GLY A 336 -27.03 7.77 8.47
C GLY A 336 -26.45 8.87 9.35
N TRP A 337 -26.03 8.56 10.57
CA TRP A 337 -25.53 9.49 11.60
C TRP A 337 -24.12 9.08 12.04
N PRO A 338 -23.09 9.33 11.22
CA PRO A 338 -21.71 8.93 11.50
C PRO A 338 -21.13 9.58 12.77
N GLY A 339 -21.60 10.78 13.12
CA GLY A 339 -21.23 11.48 14.34
C GLY A 339 -22.04 11.07 15.57
N GLY A 340 -22.94 10.09 15.47
CA GLY A 340 -23.91 9.75 16.52
C GLY A 340 -25.23 10.49 16.36
N LYS A 341 -26.32 9.88 16.82
CA LYS A 341 -27.68 10.39 16.65
C LYS A 341 -28.21 10.90 17.99
N PRO A 342 -28.48 12.20 18.15
CA PRO A 342 -28.94 12.72 19.44
C PRO A 342 -30.38 12.26 19.73
N GLU A 343 -30.72 12.15 21.02
CA GLU A 343 -31.99 11.58 21.48
C GLU A 343 -33.23 12.20 20.83
N HIS A 344 -33.23 13.53 20.65
CA HIS A 344 -34.34 14.25 20.04
C HIS A 344 -34.57 13.94 18.56
N ALA A 345 -33.57 13.37 17.87
CA ALA A 345 -33.65 12.97 16.47
C ALA A 345 -33.96 11.47 16.30
N LYS A 346 -33.87 10.67 17.37
CA LYS A 346 -34.13 9.23 17.35
C LYS A 346 -35.61 8.93 17.10
N GLN A 347 -35.85 7.81 16.42
CA GLN A 347 -37.13 7.26 16.01
C GLN A 347 -37.19 5.77 16.39
N PRO A 348 -38.38 5.17 16.50
CA PRO A 348 -38.51 3.74 16.74
C PRO A 348 -37.73 2.92 15.71
N GLY A 349 -36.80 2.07 16.19
CA GLY A 349 -35.92 1.25 15.36
C GLY A 349 -34.50 1.78 15.22
N ASP A 350 -34.23 3.02 15.64
CA ASP A 350 -32.86 3.49 15.84
C ASP A 350 -32.18 2.71 16.97
N ARG A 351 -30.87 2.53 16.84
CA ARG A 351 -30.03 1.86 17.83
C ARG A 351 -29.20 2.90 18.56
N ASP A 352 -29.01 2.69 19.86
CA ASP A 352 -28.07 3.47 20.64
C ASP A 352 -26.63 3.12 20.23
N ARG A 353 -25.82 4.15 20.01
CA ARG A 353 -24.38 4.03 19.77
C ARG A 353 -23.60 4.69 20.91
N PRO A 354 -22.36 4.25 21.16
CA PRO A 354 -21.49 4.93 22.11
C PRO A 354 -21.40 6.43 21.83
N PHE A 355 -21.51 7.25 22.87
CA PHE A 355 -21.36 8.70 22.81
C PHE A 355 -22.40 9.44 21.95
N ASP A 356 -23.59 8.88 21.74
CA ASP A 356 -24.72 9.56 21.09
C ASP A 356 -25.17 10.82 21.86
N GLU A 357 -24.92 10.86 23.17
CA GLU A 357 -25.20 11.98 24.05
C GLU A 357 -24.29 13.19 23.80
N ILE A 358 -23.14 12.98 23.16
CA ILE A 358 -22.19 14.04 22.79
C ILE A 358 -22.60 14.55 21.41
N PHE A 359 -23.35 15.66 21.37
CA PHE A 359 -23.80 16.30 20.14
C PHE A 359 -23.91 17.83 20.28
N PRO A 360 -23.38 18.63 19.34
CA PRO A 360 -22.54 18.22 18.21
C PRO A 360 -21.16 17.72 18.67
N LYS A 361 -20.53 16.88 17.86
CA LYS A 361 -19.15 16.40 18.08
C LYS A 361 -18.14 17.31 17.38
N ARG A 362 -16.98 17.46 18.02
CA ARG A 362 -15.71 17.87 17.38
C ARG A 362 -15.08 16.69 16.67
N VAL A 363 -14.79 16.84 15.39
CA VAL A 363 -14.29 15.78 14.51
C VAL A 363 -13.02 16.26 13.81
N VAL A 364 -11.97 15.43 13.83
CA VAL A 364 -10.73 15.65 13.06
C VAL A 364 -10.61 14.58 11.99
N ILE A 365 -10.45 14.99 10.74
CA ILE A 365 -10.21 14.09 9.61
C ILE A 365 -8.78 14.32 9.13
N PHE A 366 -7.91 13.32 9.35
CA PHE A 366 -6.56 13.34 8.79
C PHE A 366 -6.58 12.89 7.34
N SER A 367 -6.11 13.77 6.47
CA SER A 367 -6.01 13.56 5.02
C SER A 367 -4.53 13.45 4.64
N PRO A 368 -4.00 12.24 4.34
CA PRO A 368 -2.59 12.05 4.02
C PRO A 368 -2.14 12.92 2.83
N HIS A 369 -2.86 12.84 1.72
CA HIS A 369 -2.75 13.76 0.61
C HIS A 369 -3.93 14.74 0.60
N PRO A 370 -3.81 15.94 -0.01
CA PRO A 370 -4.83 16.98 0.08
C PRO A 370 -6.25 16.66 -0.43
N ASP A 371 -6.47 15.53 -1.09
CA ASP A 371 -7.73 15.06 -1.67
C ASP A 371 -8.30 13.78 -1.04
N ASP A 372 -7.55 13.14 -0.14
CA ASP A 372 -7.93 11.83 0.40
C ASP A 372 -9.22 11.89 1.23
N ASP A 373 -9.48 12.99 1.94
CA ASP A 373 -10.69 13.23 2.71
C ASP A 373 -11.95 13.18 1.84
N VAL A 374 -11.92 13.83 0.66
CA VAL A 374 -13.07 13.86 -0.25
C VAL A 374 -13.18 12.61 -1.11
N ILE A 375 -12.06 12.02 -1.54
CA ILE A 375 -12.05 10.77 -2.32
C ILE A 375 -12.53 9.61 -1.46
N SER A 376 -12.01 9.50 -0.24
CA SER A 376 -12.19 8.33 0.60
C SER A 376 -13.48 8.36 1.38
N MET A 377 -13.79 9.49 2.02
CA MET A 377 -14.91 9.63 2.95
C MET A 377 -15.74 10.90 2.71
N GLY A 378 -15.70 11.46 1.49
CA GLY A 378 -16.35 12.73 1.18
C GLY A 378 -17.86 12.76 1.46
N GLY A 379 -18.57 11.63 1.31
CA GLY A 379 -19.99 11.54 1.63
C GLY A 379 -20.24 11.66 3.14
N THR A 380 -19.45 10.95 3.94
CA THR A 380 -19.48 11.00 5.41
C THR A 380 -19.05 12.36 5.93
N LEU A 381 -18.00 12.96 5.37
CA LEU A 381 -17.57 14.33 5.65
C LEU A 381 -18.73 15.32 5.47
N ILE A 382 -19.36 15.30 4.30
CA ILE A 382 -20.51 16.16 4.00
C ILE A 382 -21.64 15.92 5.02
N ARG A 383 -21.92 14.66 5.34
CA ARG A 383 -22.98 14.31 6.30
C ARG A 383 -22.70 14.83 7.71
N LEU A 384 -21.46 14.76 8.17
CA LEU A 384 -21.05 15.31 9.47
C LEU A 384 -21.27 16.82 9.52
N VAL A 385 -20.90 17.54 8.46
CA VAL A 385 -21.12 18.99 8.35
C VAL A 385 -22.62 19.31 8.33
N ASP A 386 -23.41 18.64 7.49
CA ASP A 386 -24.84 18.87 7.37
C ASP A 386 -25.60 18.58 8.69
N GLN A 387 -25.08 17.67 9.52
CA GLN A 387 -25.60 17.36 10.85
C GLN A 387 -25.16 18.36 11.93
N GLY A 388 -24.32 19.34 11.60
CA GLY A 388 -23.89 20.40 12.51
C GLY A 388 -22.73 20.04 13.42
N HIS A 389 -21.96 18.98 13.10
CA HIS A 389 -20.72 18.69 13.79
C HIS A 389 -19.64 19.76 13.51
N GLU A 390 -18.75 19.98 14.47
CA GLU A 390 -17.58 20.83 14.28
C GLU A 390 -16.48 19.99 13.61
N VAL A 391 -16.39 20.10 12.28
CA VAL A 391 -15.48 19.29 11.48
C VAL A 391 -14.20 20.08 11.17
N HIS A 392 -13.06 19.45 11.40
CA HIS A 392 -11.73 19.90 11.02
C HIS A 392 -11.09 18.91 10.05
N ILE A 393 -10.35 19.43 9.07
CA ILE A 393 -9.57 18.60 8.14
C ILE A 393 -8.10 18.94 8.35
N ALA A 394 -7.29 17.91 8.59
CA ALA A 394 -5.86 18.00 8.82
C ALA A 394 -5.11 17.38 7.64
N TYR A 395 -4.64 18.23 6.74
CA TYR A 395 -3.86 17.84 5.57
C TYR A 395 -2.41 17.59 6.00
N GLN A 396 -2.00 16.33 5.98
CA GLN A 396 -0.70 15.92 6.54
C GLN A 396 0.47 16.30 5.62
N THR A 397 0.30 16.17 4.31
CA THR A 397 1.36 16.47 3.33
C THR A 397 0.96 17.60 2.39
N SER A 398 1.95 18.30 1.84
CA SER A 398 1.73 19.38 0.87
C SER A 398 1.24 18.89 -0.50
N GLY A 399 1.48 17.60 -0.83
CA GLY A 399 1.16 17.03 -2.14
C GLY A 399 1.96 17.61 -3.30
N ASN A 400 3.02 18.39 -3.04
CA ASN A 400 3.81 19.10 -4.05
C ASN A 400 4.41 18.20 -5.13
N ILE A 401 4.85 16.98 -4.77
CA ILE A 401 5.39 16.01 -5.72
C ILE A 401 4.37 15.46 -6.71
N ALA A 402 3.06 15.68 -6.49
CA ALA A 402 1.98 15.08 -7.29
C ALA A 402 1.39 16.04 -8.34
N VAL A 403 1.95 17.23 -8.55
CA VAL A 403 1.43 18.22 -9.52
C VAL A 403 2.28 18.23 -10.78
N PHE A 404 1.63 18.30 -11.96
CA PHE A 404 2.32 18.40 -13.25
C PHE A 404 3.08 19.72 -13.38
N ASP A 405 4.18 19.68 -14.11
CA ASP A 405 4.99 20.87 -14.40
C ASP A 405 4.18 21.92 -15.19
N ASP A 406 3.34 21.48 -16.14
CA ASP A 406 2.45 22.36 -16.91
C ASP A 406 1.40 23.08 -16.04
N ASP A 407 0.91 22.45 -14.98
CA ASP A 407 0.02 23.12 -14.02
C ASP A 407 0.77 24.21 -13.25
N ALA A 408 2.00 23.95 -12.84
CA ALA A 408 2.83 24.96 -12.17
C ALA A 408 3.04 26.19 -13.08
N ILE A 409 3.35 25.97 -14.37
CA ILE A 409 3.50 27.04 -15.37
C ILE A 409 2.19 27.84 -15.50
N ARG A 410 1.05 27.16 -15.71
CA ARG A 410 -0.25 27.82 -15.87
C ARG A 410 -0.63 28.70 -14.67
N PHE A 411 -0.34 28.26 -13.45
CA PHE A 411 -0.66 29.02 -12.25
C PHE A 411 0.31 30.19 -12.00
N ILE A 412 1.60 30.06 -12.34
CA ILE A 412 2.53 31.20 -12.23
C ILE A 412 2.23 32.26 -13.29
N GLU A 413 1.90 31.89 -14.53
CA GLU A 413 1.44 32.81 -15.57
C GLU A 413 0.21 33.60 -15.10
N PHE A 414 -0.78 32.91 -14.51
CA PHE A 414 -1.96 33.56 -13.92
C PHE A 414 -1.57 34.56 -12.82
N ALA A 415 -0.66 34.18 -11.93
CA ALA A 415 -0.18 35.05 -10.86
C ALA A 415 0.54 36.29 -11.41
N THR A 416 1.38 36.15 -12.45
CA THR A 416 2.02 37.27 -13.14
C THR A 416 1.00 38.20 -13.76
N GLU A 417 0.05 37.68 -14.55
CA GLU A 417 -0.97 38.52 -15.19
C GLU A 417 -1.87 39.22 -14.16
N PHE A 418 -2.24 38.54 -13.07
CA PHE A 418 -2.98 39.13 -11.96
C PHE A 418 -2.19 40.30 -11.35
N ASN A 419 -0.94 40.07 -10.97
CA ASN A 419 -0.07 41.08 -10.38
C ASN A 419 0.19 42.25 -11.32
N ARG A 420 0.34 41.99 -12.62
CA ARG A 420 0.44 43.01 -13.66
C ARG A 420 -0.83 43.84 -13.80
N HIS A 421 -2.00 43.21 -13.72
CA HIS A 421 -3.28 43.90 -13.83
C HIS A 421 -3.55 44.83 -12.64
N PHE A 422 -3.18 44.40 -11.43
CA PHE A 422 -3.43 45.14 -10.19
C PHE A 422 -2.24 45.98 -9.71
N ASP A 423 -1.15 46.05 -10.47
CA ASP A 423 0.08 46.80 -10.16
C ASP A 423 0.71 46.39 -8.80
N ILE A 424 0.81 45.07 -8.58
CA ILE A 424 1.36 44.45 -7.36
C ILE A 424 2.71 43.81 -7.67
N ASP A 425 3.80 44.36 -7.13
CA ASP A 425 5.16 43.77 -7.13
C ASP A 425 5.56 43.06 -8.46
N LEU A 426 5.39 43.79 -9.57
CA LEU A 426 5.52 43.25 -10.93
C LEU A 426 6.91 42.68 -11.22
N GLN A 427 7.95 43.36 -10.75
CA GLN A 427 9.33 42.97 -11.06
C GLN A 427 9.68 41.62 -10.44
N ARG A 428 9.35 41.42 -9.16
CA ARG A 428 9.63 40.17 -8.45
C ARG A 428 8.82 39.00 -9.02
N THR A 429 7.60 39.26 -9.46
CA THR A 429 6.73 38.21 -10.02
C THR A 429 7.26 37.71 -11.37
N ILE A 430 7.73 38.62 -12.23
CA ILE A 430 8.36 38.25 -13.51
C ILE A 430 9.67 37.48 -13.28
N GLU A 431 10.51 37.91 -12.34
CA GLU A 431 11.76 37.21 -12.01
C GLU A 431 11.49 35.77 -11.53
N LEU A 432 10.40 35.55 -10.78
CA LEU A 432 10.00 34.23 -10.31
C LEU A 432 9.45 33.33 -11.44
N GLU A 433 8.62 33.89 -12.32
CA GLU A 433 8.10 33.22 -13.51
C GLU A 433 9.24 32.77 -14.43
N ASP A 434 10.15 33.70 -14.80
CA ASP A 434 11.31 33.41 -15.65
C ASP A 434 12.17 32.28 -15.04
N HIS A 435 12.37 32.29 -13.72
CA HIS A 435 13.15 31.25 -13.03
C HIS A 435 12.46 29.88 -13.07
N ILE A 436 11.15 29.82 -12.81
CA ILE A 436 10.37 28.58 -12.83
C ILE A 436 10.32 28.01 -14.25
N GLU A 437 10.06 28.85 -15.26
CA GLU A 437 10.03 28.43 -16.66
C GLU A 437 11.40 27.93 -17.13
N GLU A 438 12.47 28.66 -16.85
CA GLU A 438 13.83 28.26 -17.25
C GLU A 438 14.24 26.95 -16.57
N PHE A 439 13.90 26.77 -15.29
CA PHE A 439 14.14 25.53 -14.58
C PHE A 439 13.38 24.37 -15.20
N LEU A 440 12.06 24.47 -15.34
CA LEU A 440 11.21 23.38 -15.85
C LEU A 440 11.54 23.01 -17.30
N LYS A 441 11.92 23.99 -18.14
CA LYS A 441 12.31 23.76 -19.53
C LYS A 441 13.62 22.98 -19.67
N ASN A 442 14.55 23.16 -18.75
CA ASN A 442 15.86 22.50 -18.76
C ASN A 442 15.92 21.29 -17.80
N LYS A 443 14.83 20.99 -17.10
CA LYS A 443 14.74 19.92 -16.12
C LYS A 443 14.92 18.56 -16.79
N SER A 444 15.88 17.78 -16.31
CA SER A 444 16.03 16.39 -16.74
C SER A 444 14.93 15.51 -16.12
N PRO A 445 14.46 14.45 -16.79
CA PRO A 445 13.53 13.49 -16.20
C PRO A 445 14.04 13.01 -14.82
N GLY A 446 13.25 13.27 -13.79
CA GLY A 446 13.58 12.89 -12.42
C GLY A 446 14.53 13.78 -11.64
N GLN A 447 14.90 14.94 -12.19
CA GLN A 447 15.52 16.00 -11.41
C GLN A 447 14.53 16.53 -10.36
N VAL A 448 15.03 16.69 -9.13
CA VAL A 448 14.28 17.29 -8.02
C VAL A 448 13.92 18.73 -8.36
N ASP A 449 12.66 19.10 -8.12
CA ASP A 449 12.14 20.45 -8.34
C ASP A 449 12.89 21.50 -7.51
N SER A 450 13.02 22.73 -8.02
CA SER A 450 13.51 23.86 -7.22
C SER A 450 12.56 24.14 -6.06
N GLU A 451 13.02 24.88 -5.06
CA GLU A 451 12.20 25.23 -3.89
C GLU A 451 10.95 26.01 -4.33
N GLU A 452 11.10 26.93 -5.27
CA GLU A 452 10.03 27.76 -5.83
C GLU A 452 8.98 26.93 -6.57
N VAL A 453 9.41 25.92 -7.34
CA VAL A 453 8.51 24.99 -8.03
C VAL A 453 7.75 24.14 -7.01
N GLN A 454 8.43 23.61 -5.99
CA GLN A 454 7.78 22.82 -4.93
C GLN A 454 6.74 23.65 -4.16
N GLN A 455 7.05 24.90 -3.82
CA GLN A 455 6.13 25.81 -3.15
C GLN A 455 4.93 26.15 -4.03
N THR A 456 5.15 26.40 -5.33
CA THR A 456 4.06 26.67 -6.28
C THR A 456 3.11 25.47 -6.37
N LYS A 457 3.64 24.26 -6.51
CA LYS A 457 2.85 23.02 -6.54
C LYS A 457 2.10 22.78 -5.22
N ALA A 458 2.73 23.03 -4.08
CA ALA A 458 2.06 22.96 -2.77
C ALA A 458 0.88 23.94 -2.68
N LEU A 459 1.06 25.18 -3.17
CA LEU A 459 -0.01 26.19 -3.17
C LEU A 459 -1.19 25.80 -4.04
N ILE A 460 -0.95 25.18 -5.20
CA ILE A 460 -2.00 24.63 -6.07
C ILE A 460 -2.85 23.63 -5.28
N ARG A 461 -2.21 22.61 -4.70
CA ARG A 461 -2.89 21.57 -3.92
C ARG A 461 -3.63 22.12 -2.71
N ARG A 462 -3.04 23.10 -2.02
CA ARG A 462 -3.67 23.80 -0.90
C ARG A 462 -4.93 24.56 -1.33
N CYS A 463 -4.89 25.29 -2.43
CA CYS A 463 -6.04 26.02 -2.96
C CYS A 463 -7.17 25.08 -3.39
N GLU A 464 -6.82 23.96 -4.03
CA GLU A 464 -7.77 22.89 -4.38
C GLU A 464 -8.45 22.30 -3.14
N ALA A 465 -7.67 21.95 -2.11
CA ALA A 465 -8.18 21.43 -0.85
C ALA A 465 -9.13 22.42 -0.15
N VAL A 466 -8.79 23.70 -0.12
CA VAL A 466 -9.69 24.75 0.39
C VAL A 466 -10.99 24.81 -0.43
N ALA A 467 -10.92 24.65 -1.75
CA ALA A 467 -12.10 24.65 -2.60
C ALA A 467 -12.97 23.39 -2.41
N GLY A 468 -12.34 22.21 -2.24
CA GLY A 468 -13.01 20.95 -1.91
C GLY A 468 -13.72 21.01 -0.57
N ALA A 469 -13.01 21.45 0.48
CA ALA A 469 -13.56 21.67 1.82
C ALA A 469 -14.75 22.65 1.81
N ARG A 470 -14.66 23.75 1.05
CA ARG A 470 -15.78 24.69 0.89
C ARG A 470 -16.99 24.03 0.22
N CYS A 471 -16.77 23.14 -0.75
CA CYS A 471 -17.85 22.36 -1.37
C CYS A 471 -18.53 21.41 -0.37
N CYS A 472 -17.77 20.90 0.61
CA CYS A 472 -18.26 20.08 1.70
C CYS A 472 -18.89 20.89 2.85
N GLY A 473 -18.72 22.21 2.88
CA GLY A 473 -19.23 23.11 3.92
C GLY A 473 -18.31 23.28 5.14
N VAL A 474 -17.05 22.84 5.07
CA VAL A 474 -16.08 23.04 6.16
C VAL A 474 -15.53 24.47 6.14
N PRO A 475 -15.58 25.21 7.27
CA PRO A 475 -15.03 26.56 7.37
C PRO A 475 -13.51 26.59 7.15
N ARG A 476 -12.98 27.71 6.65
CA ARG A 476 -11.55 27.82 6.31
C ARG A 476 -10.65 27.76 7.54
N GLU A 477 -11.12 28.31 8.65
CA GLU A 477 -10.49 28.30 9.96
C GLU A 477 -10.33 26.89 10.55
N ASN A 478 -11.09 25.92 10.04
CA ASN A 478 -11.02 24.52 10.46
C ASN A 478 -10.13 23.66 9.55
N LEU A 479 -9.42 24.27 8.60
CA LEU A 479 -8.49 23.59 7.71
C LEU A 479 -7.06 23.77 8.21
N HIS A 480 -6.40 22.64 8.49
CA HIS A 480 -5.06 22.59 9.05
C HIS A 480 -4.12 22.01 8.02
N PHE A 481 -3.14 22.78 7.58
CA PHE A 481 -2.09 22.33 6.67
C PHE A 481 -0.82 22.09 7.48
N LEU A 482 -0.49 20.81 7.68
CA LEU A 482 0.55 20.40 8.64
C LEU A 482 1.95 20.41 8.05
N ASP A 483 2.06 20.32 6.71
CA ASP A 483 3.34 20.33 5.96
C ASP A 483 4.41 19.43 6.63
N MET A 484 4.04 18.18 6.90
CA MET A 484 4.80 17.29 7.78
C MET A 484 6.27 17.10 7.29
N PRO A 485 7.28 17.33 8.16
CA PRO A 485 8.69 17.31 7.80
C PRO A 485 9.18 16.05 7.07
N PHE A 486 8.60 14.88 7.34
CA PHE A 486 9.00 13.64 6.67
C PHE A 486 8.79 13.71 5.14
N TYR A 487 7.83 14.51 4.68
CA TYR A 487 7.43 14.64 3.28
C TYR A 487 8.18 15.74 2.53
N GLU A 488 8.58 16.82 3.21
CA GLU A 488 9.20 18.02 2.64
C GLU A 488 10.69 17.81 2.27
N THR A 489 10.94 16.89 1.35
CA THR A 489 12.27 16.49 0.88
C THR A 489 12.54 16.84 -0.58
N GLY A 490 11.50 17.21 -1.33
CA GLY A 490 11.54 17.38 -2.79
C GLY A 490 11.76 16.09 -3.59
N ARG A 491 11.88 14.95 -2.91
CA ARG A 491 12.14 13.63 -3.52
C ARG A 491 10.93 12.72 -3.35
N VAL A 492 10.77 11.76 -4.25
CA VAL A 492 9.82 10.64 -4.08
C VAL A 492 10.15 9.85 -2.79
N ARG A 493 11.44 9.76 -2.44
CA ARG A 493 11.91 9.12 -1.21
C ARG A 493 11.85 10.08 -0.02
N LYS A 494 10.98 9.75 0.94
CA LYS A 494 10.68 10.51 2.16
C LYS A 494 11.70 10.23 3.27
N ARG A 495 11.79 11.14 4.24
CA ARG A 495 12.56 10.90 5.48
C ARG A 495 11.78 9.94 6.40
N PRO A 496 12.46 9.20 7.29
CA PRO A 496 11.79 8.54 8.40
C PRO A 496 11.03 9.57 9.26
N LEU A 497 9.93 9.15 9.91
CA LEU A 497 9.23 9.98 10.88
C LEU A 497 10.19 10.44 11.98
N SER A 498 10.12 11.72 12.28
CA SER A 498 10.83 12.38 13.37
C SER A 498 9.88 12.68 14.54
N ASN A 499 10.41 13.11 15.68
CA ASN A 499 9.58 13.56 16.79
C ASN A 499 8.82 14.86 16.45
N GLU A 500 9.37 15.71 15.59
CA GLU A 500 8.71 16.94 15.12
C GLU A 500 7.39 16.63 14.40
N ASP A 501 7.37 15.58 13.58
CA ASP A 501 6.15 15.08 12.93
C ASP A 501 5.08 14.68 13.96
N ILE A 502 5.48 14.07 15.09
CA ILE A 502 4.56 13.63 16.14
C ILE A 502 4.06 14.82 16.97
N ASP A 503 4.93 15.78 17.27
CA ASP A 503 4.59 17.00 18.00
C ASP A 503 3.54 17.82 17.26
N ILE A 504 3.63 17.92 15.92
CA ILE A 504 2.62 18.61 15.09
C ILE A 504 1.23 17.98 15.26
N ILE A 505 1.15 16.65 15.20
CA ILE A 505 -0.11 15.91 15.37
C ILE A 505 -0.64 16.07 16.79
N THR A 506 0.20 15.93 17.82
CA THR A 506 -0.25 15.99 19.21
C THR A 506 -0.72 17.39 19.61
N ASN A 507 -0.04 18.44 19.15
CA ASN A 507 -0.46 19.82 19.37
C ASN A 507 -1.83 20.10 18.76
N LEU A 508 -2.06 19.69 17.50
CA LEU A 508 -3.36 19.84 16.84
C LEU A 508 -4.48 19.14 17.63
N LEU A 509 -4.24 17.90 18.06
CA LEU A 509 -5.24 17.12 18.79
C LEU A 509 -5.54 17.72 20.17
N ARG A 510 -4.55 18.29 20.86
CA ARG A 510 -4.75 19.03 22.12
C ARG A 510 -5.55 20.31 21.93
N ASP A 511 -5.32 21.02 20.84
CA ASP A 511 -6.02 22.27 20.56
C ASP A 511 -7.51 22.04 20.27
N ILE A 512 -7.84 20.92 19.62
CA ILE A 512 -9.22 20.59 19.21
C ILE A 512 -9.95 19.73 20.25
N GLU A 513 -9.25 18.87 20.98
CA GLU A 513 -9.82 17.83 21.85
C GLU A 513 -10.96 17.05 21.16
N PRO A 514 -10.71 16.35 20.03
CA PRO A 514 -11.76 15.72 19.25
C PRO A 514 -12.49 14.59 20.00
N HIS A 515 -13.75 14.39 19.64
CA HIS A 515 -14.54 13.22 20.06
C HIS A 515 -14.50 12.10 19.01
N GLN A 516 -14.19 12.44 17.76
CA GLN A 516 -13.97 11.47 16.68
C GLN A 516 -12.78 11.89 15.84
N ILE A 517 -11.92 10.93 15.52
CA ILE A 517 -10.80 11.06 14.59
C ILE A 517 -11.05 10.10 13.43
N TYR A 518 -10.84 10.57 12.21
CA TYR A 518 -10.79 9.74 11.02
C TYR A 518 -9.36 9.74 10.46
N ALA A 519 -8.83 8.57 10.11
CA ALA A 519 -7.52 8.43 9.49
C ALA A 519 -7.51 7.38 8.39
N ALA A 520 -6.63 7.55 7.41
CA ALA A 520 -6.47 6.58 6.33
C ALA A 520 -5.80 5.29 6.85
N GLY A 521 -6.58 4.21 6.97
CA GLY A 521 -6.13 2.85 7.29
C GLY A 521 -5.57 2.08 6.10
N ASP A 522 -5.24 2.74 5.00
CA ASP A 522 -4.81 2.09 3.77
C ASP A 522 -3.30 1.80 3.76
N LEU A 523 -2.92 0.56 4.06
CA LEU A 523 -1.54 0.10 4.03
C LEU A 523 -1.03 -0.25 2.62
N SER A 524 -1.89 -0.14 1.61
CA SER A 524 -1.61 -0.51 0.21
C SER A 524 -1.32 0.68 -0.69
N ASP A 525 -1.21 1.89 -0.13
CA ASP A 525 -0.71 3.06 -0.85
C ASP A 525 0.66 2.74 -1.49
N PRO A 526 0.80 2.82 -2.83
CA PRO A 526 2.03 2.48 -3.53
C PRO A 526 3.24 3.33 -3.09
N HIS A 527 3.00 4.53 -2.54
CA HIS A 527 4.07 5.44 -2.11
C HIS A 527 4.39 5.36 -0.62
N GLY A 528 3.63 4.57 0.15
CA GLY A 528 3.77 4.43 1.59
C GLY A 528 3.49 5.71 2.40
N THR A 529 2.94 6.77 1.80
CA THR A 529 2.51 7.99 2.50
C THR A 529 1.46 7.64 3.54
N HIS A 530 0.41 6.90 3.15
CA HIS A 530 -0.73 6.60 4.03
C HIS A 530 -0.28 5.85 5.28
N ARG A 531 0.60 4.85 5.11
CA ARG A 531 1.19 4.11 6.23
C ARG A 531 1.97 5.02 7.18
N THR A 532 2.80 5.90 6.63
CA THR A 532 3.64 6.81 7.41
C THR A 532 2.77 7.83 8.16
N CYS A 533 1.79 8.41 7.48
CA CYS A 533 0.79 9.31 8.04
C CYS A 533 -0.04 8.65 9.15
N LEU A 534 -0.52 7.41 8.94
CA LEU A 534 -1.26 6.66 9.95
C LEU A 534 -0.39 6.37 11.17
N ASN A 535 0.87 5.97 10.98
CA ASN A 535 1.80 5.75 12.08
C ASN A 535 2.02 7.03 12.90
N ALA A 536 2.10 8.20 12.26
CA ALA A 536 2.19 9.47 12.98
C ALA A 536 0.93 9.75 13.81
N VAL A 537 -0.26 9.51 13.25
CA VAL A 537 -1.54 9.65 13.97
C VAL A 537 -1.64 8.68 15.14
N LEU A 538 -1.29 7.41 14.96
CA LEU A 538 -1.33 6.40 16.01
C LEU A 538 -0.35 6.72 17.14
N ARG A 539 0.87 7.16 16.83
CA ARG A 539 1.85 7.61 17.83
C ARG A 539 1.37 8.84 18.59
N GLY A 540 0.79 9.82 17.89
CA GLY A 540 0.20 10.99 18.55
C GLY A 540 -0.96 10.60 19.49
N CYS A 541 -1.85 9.71 19.04
CA CYS A 541 -2.93 9.18 19.89
C CYS A 541 -2.39 8.42 21.11
N HIS A 542 -1.29 7.67 20.96
CA HIS A 542 -0.64 7.00 22.09
C HIS A 542 -0.17 7.98 23.16
N GLU A 543 0.49 9.06 22.76
CA GLU A 543 1.00 10.07 23.70
C GLU A 543 -0.13 10.76 24.47
N LEU A 544 -1.29 10.93 23.82
CA LEU A 544 -2.46 11.61 24.38
C LEU A 544 -3.45 10.67 25.09
N GLN A 545 -3.23 9.35 25.07
CA GLN A 545 -4.21 8.36 25.55
C GLN A 545 -4.62 8.53 27.03
N ASN A 546 -3.79 9.22 27.83
CA ASN A 546 -4.04 9.47 29.25
C ASN A 546 -4.68 10.85 29.53
N GLU A 547 -4.90 11.67 28.51
CA GLU A 547 -5.58 12.96 28.66
C GLU A 547 -7.10 12.76 28.86
N SER A 548 -7.73 13.59 29.69
CA SER A 548 -9.11 13.34 30.14
C SER A 548 -10.14 13.35 29.00
N TRP A 549 -9.92 14.19 27.99
CA TRP A 549 -10.82 14.30 26.83
C TRP A 549 -10.72 13.07 25.91
N PHE A 550 -9.56 12.41 25.86
CA PHE A 550 -9.29 11.29 24.97
C PHE A 550 -10.15 10.06 25.29
N ASN A 551 -10.61 9.91 26.54
CA ASN A 551 -11.52 8.83 26.94
C ASN A 551 -12.86 8.82 26.17
N ASN A 552 -13.26 9.97 25.62
CA ASN A 552 -14.47 10.13 24.83
C ASN A 552 -14.18 10.25 23.32
N CYS A 553 -12.96 9.91 22.89
CA CYS A 553 -12.52 9.99 21.51
C CYS A 553 -12.52 8.62 20.84
N GLU A 554 -13.14 8.51 19.66
CA GLU A 554 -13.07 7.31 18.83
C GLU A 554 -12.20 7.54 17.59
N LEU A 555 -11.30 6.60 17.27
CA LEU A 555 -10.53 6.59 16.03
C LEU A 555 -11.14 5.62 15.00
N TRP A 556 -11.57 6.16 13.87
CA TRP A 556 -12.15 5.45 12.73
C TRP A 556 -11.18 5.43 11.55
N LEU A 557 -11.02 4.26 10.94
CA LEU A 557 -10.13 4.03 9.81
C LEU A 557 -10.95 3.90 8.51
N TYR A 558 -10.67 4.79 7.56
CA TYR A 558 -11.20 4.71 6.19
C TYR A 558 -10.13 4.15 5.24
N ARG A 559 -10.52 3.65 4.07
CA ARG A 559 -9.56 3.25 3.00
C ARG A 559 -9.46 4.30 1.91
N GLY A 560 -8.29 4.39 1.26
CA GLY A 560 -8.01 5.28 0.14
C GLY A 560 -8.63 4.79 -1.18
N ALA A 561 -8.26 5.40 -2.30
CA ALA A 561 -8.81 5.07 -3.62
C ALA A 561 -8.50 3.64 -4.13
N TRP A 562 -7.59 2.91 -3.48
CA TRP A 562 -7.04 1.66 -3.99
C TRP A 562 -7.73 0.40 -3.47
N GLN A 563 -8.34 0.50 -2.30
CA GLN A 563 -8.90 -0.64 -1.56
C GLN A 563 -10.13 -0.21 -0.77
N GLU A 564 -10.88 -1.19 -0.29
CA GLU A 564 -12.04 -1.00 0.57
C GLU A 564 -12.10 -2.11 1.61
N TRP A 565 -12.72 -1.84 2.75
CA TRP A 565 -12.92 -2.84 3.79
C TRP A 565 -13.92 -3.93 3.35
N GLY A 566 -13.65 -5.18 3.73
CA GLY A 566 -14.62 -6.26 3.56
C GLY A 566 -15.85 -6.03 4.45
N PRO A 567 -17.06 -6.47 4.04
CA PRO A 567 -18.28 -6.34 4.85
C PRO A 567 -18.19 -7.03 6.21
N ASP A 568 -17.31 -8.02 6.36
CA ASP A 568 -17.01 -8.70 7.61
C ASP A 568 -16.18 -7.85 8.59
N GLN A 569 -15.44 -6.87 8.06
CA GLN A 569 -14.58 -5.96 8.81
C GLN A 569 -15.27 -4.63 9.14
N ILE A 570 -16.13 -4.14 8.24
CA ILE A 570 -16.82 -2.86 8.39
C ILE A 570 -17.61 -2.84 9.69
N GLU A 571 -17.38 -1.81 10.51
CA GLU A 571 -18.08 -1.58 11.78
C GLU A 571 -19.04 -0.38 11.72
N MET A 572 -18.80 0.52 10.77
CA MET A 572 -19.71 1.60 10.43
C MET A 572 -19.79 1.73 8.90
N ALA A 573 -21.01 1.65 8.39
CA ALA A 573 -21.34 1.79 6.98
C ALA A 573 -22.24 3.02 6.80
N VAL A 574 -21.78 4.02 6.06
CA VAL A 574 -22.54 5.25 5.81
C VAL A 574 -23.14 5.19 4.42
N PRO A 575 -24.48 5.00 4.29
CA PRO A 575 -25.12 4.94 2.99
C PRO A 575 -25.29 6.35 2.40
N LEU A 576 -25.08 6.44 1.09
CA LEU A 576 -25.17 7.66 0.31
C LEU A 576 -26.32 7.55 -0.70
N SER A 577 -27.10 8.62 -0.79
CA SER A 577 -28.09 8.82 -1.85
C SER A 577 -27.43 9.27 -3.17
N PRO A 578 -28.13 9.19 -4.32
CA PRO A 578 -27.62 9.71 -5.59
C PRO A 578 -27.20 11.19 -5.56
N GLU A 579 -27.91 12.01 -4.78
CA GLU A 579 -27.58 13.43 -4.60
C GLU A 579 -26.28 13.60 -3.83
N GLU A 580 -26.06 12.83 -2.76
CA GLU A 580 -24.83 12.88 -1.97
C GLU A 580 -23.63 12.36 -2.75
N VAL A 581 -23.80 11.32 -3.57
CA VAL A 581 -22.75 10.89 -4.51
C VAL A 581 -22.40 12.02 -5.48
N THR A 582 -23.38 12.79 -5.93
CA THR A 582 -23.15 13.96 -6.81
C THR A 582 -22.41 15.07 -6.07
N ARG A 583 -22.77 15.37 -4.82
CA ARG A 583 -22.07 16.37 -3.98
C ARG A 583 -20.63 15.95 -3.69
N LYS A 584 -20.41 14.68 -3.32
CA LYS A 584 -19.06 14.10 -3.15
C LYS A 584 -18.22 14.27 -4.40
N ARG A 585 -18.77 13.93 -5.57
CA ARG A 585 -18.09 14.10 -6.87
C ARG A 585 -17.74 15.56 -7.15
N ALA A 586 -18.63 16.49 -6.85
CA ALA A 586 -18.37 17.91 -7.02
C ALA A 586 -17.21 18.41 -6.15
N ALA A 587 -17.03 17.87 -4.93
CA ALA A 587 -15.88 18.15 -4.08
C ALA A 587 -14.58 17.55 -4.66
N ILE A 588 -14.61 16.30 -5.13
CA ILE A 588 -13.46 15.66 -5.80
C ILE A 588 -13.01 16.47 -7.02
N PHE A 589 -13.95 17.01 -7.81
CA PHE A 589 -13.64 17.85 -8.97
C PHE A 589 -12.93 19.16 -8.64
N LYS A 590 -12.84 19.57 -7.37
CA LYS A 590 -12.05 20.76 -6.96
C LYS A 590 -10.55 20.50 -6.92
N HIS A 591 -10.12 19.25 -7.01
CA HIS A 591 -8.73 18.84 -7.12
C HIS A 591 -8.32 18.69 -8.60
N GLU A 592 -8.35 19.80 -9.32
CA GLU A 592 -8.19 19.83 -10.79
C GLU A 592 -6.86 19.23 -11.27
N SER A 593 -5.76 19.53 -10.58
CA SER A 593 -4.42 18.98 -10.89
C SER A 593 -4.34 17.45 -10.77
N GLN A 594 -5.32 16.81 -10.13
CA GLN A 594 -5.39 15.35 -9.98
C GLN A 594 -6.56 14.71 -10.75
N LYS A 595 -7.38 15.52 -11.43
CA LYS A 595 -8.67 15.07 -11.95
C LYS A 595 -8.55 14.19 -13.19
N ASP A 596 -7.76 14.63 -14.18
CA ASP A 596 -7.75 14.03 -15.52
C ASP A 596 -6.82 12.80 -15.59
N ARG A 597 -5.53 12.98 -15.33
CA ARG A 597 -4.57 11.88 -15.13
C ARG A 597 -3.83 12.19 -13.84
N ALA A 598 -3.99 11.37 -12.82
CA ALA A 598 -3.13 11.49 -11.64
C ALA A 598 -1.67 11.33 -12.08
N LEU A 599 -0.75 12.14 -11.54
CA LEU A 599 0.68 12.02 -11.85
C LEU A 599 1.21 10.63 -11.50
N PHE A 600 0.65 10.05 -10.44
CA PHE A 600 0.87 8.67 -10.03
C PHE A 600 -0.47 7.92 -10.00
N PRO A 601 -0.96 7.44 -11.16
CA PRO A 601 -2.31 6.88 -11.28
C PRO A 601 -2.41 5.47 -10.73
N GLY A 602 -1.30 4.87 -10.27
CA GLY A 602 -1.23 3.48 -9.84
C GLY A 602 -1.77 2.52 -10.93
N PRO A 603 -2.22 1.31 -10.58
CA PRO A 603 -2.61 0.27 -11.54
C PRO A 603 -3.92 0.55 -12.30
N ASP A 604 -4.77 1.43 -11.78
CA ASP A 604 -6.11 1.71 -12.32
C ASP A 604 -6.06 3.01 -13.11
N MET A 605 -6.32 2.95 -14.42
CA MET A 605 -6.24 4.12 -15.30
C MET A 605 -7.46 5.04 -15.21
N ARG A 606 -8.51 4.63 -14.49
CA ARG A 606 -9.71 5.46 -14.28
C ARG A 606 -9.35 6.73 -13.51
N GLU A 607 -10.13 7.79 -13.68
CA GLU A 607 -9.97 9.01 -12.88
C GLU A 607 -10.33 8.73 -11.40
N PHE A 608 -9.75 9.47 -10.45
CA PHE A 608 -9.98 9.20 -9.02
C PHE A 608 -11.47 9.22 -8.63
N TRP A 609 -12.26 10.12 -9.22
CA TRP A 609 -13.70 10.17 -8.95
C TRP A 609 -14.44 8.92 -9.44
N GLN A 610 -14.02 8.33 -10.57
CA GLN A 610 -14.62 7.09 -11.09
C GLN A 610 -14.31 5.92 -10.18
N ARG A 611 -13.08 5.88 -9.64
CA ARG A 611 -12.66 4.86 -8.66
C ARG A 611 -13.43 5.00 -7.36
N ALA A 612 -13.50 6.21 -6.81
CA ALA A 612 -14.22 6.50 -5.58
C ALA A 612 -15.71 6.12 -5.70
N GLU A 613 -16.36 6.49 -6.81
CA GLU A 613 -17.77 6.17 -7.05
C GLU A 613 -17.99 4.67 -7.24
N ALA A 614 -17.18 4.00 -8.07
CA ALA A 614 -17.29 2.56 -8.28
C ALA A 614 -17.08 1.79 -6.98
N ARG A 615 -16.05 2.12 -6.20
CA ARG A 615 -15.74 1.47 -4.92
C ARG A 615 -16.90 1.56 -3.93
N ASN A 616 -17.47 2.75 -3.76
CA ASN A 616 -18.59 2.91 -2.84
C ASN A 616 -19.88 2.28 -3.38
N ALA A 617 -20.06 2.22 -4.70
CA ALA A 617 -21.15 1.45 -5.31
C ALA A 617 -20.97 -0.07 -5.10
N ASP A 618 -19.77 -0.61 -5.31
CA ASP A 618 -19.44 -2.03 -5.11
C ASP A 618 -19.68 -2.46 -3.65
N THR A 619 -19.40 -1.57 -2.68
CA THR A 619 -19.71 -1.80 -1.26
C THR A 619 -21.21 -1.93 -1.02
N ALA A 620 -21.99 -1.00 -1.59
CA ALA A 620 -23.45 -1.02 -1.47
C ALA A 620 -24.05 -2.26 -2.15
N GLU A 621 -23.56 -2.62 -3.34
CA GLU A 621 -23.98 -3.83 -4.06
C GLU A 621 -23.61 -5.10 -3.29
N THR A 622 -22.45 -5.14 -2.64
CA THR A 622 -22.06 -6.27 -1.79
C THR A 622 -23.03 -6.43 -0.62
N PHE A 623 -23.41 -5.33 0.04
CA PHE A 623 -24.41 -5.35 1.12
C PHE A 623 -25.78 -5.82 0.62
N ASP A 624 -26.22 -5.36 -0.55
CA ASP A 624 -27.47 -5.78 -1.20
C ASP A 624 -27.48 -7.28 -1.51
N ARG A 625 -26.42 -7.81 -2.13
CA ARG A 625 -26.27 -9.27 -2.40
C ARG A 625 -26.28 -10.11 -1.12
N LEU A 626 -25.80 -9.57 0.01
CA LEU A 626 -25.88 -10.23 1.32
C LEU A 626 -27.29 -10.19 1.94
N GLY A 627 -28.25 -9.49 1.32
CA GLY A 627 -29.67 -9.43 1.68
C GLY A 627 -30.10 -8.14 2.38
N LEU A 628 -29.27 -7.09 2.38
CA LEU A 628 -29.59 -5.79 2.98
C LEU A 628 -30.28 -4.87 1.97
N ALA A 629 -30.68 -3.67 2.41
CA ALA A 629 -31.35 -2.72 1.53
C ALA A 629 -30.40 -2.20 0.43
N GLU A 630 -30.97 -1.96 -0.75
CA GLU A 630 -30.27 -1.35 -1.88
C GLU A 630 -29.95 0.12 -1.59
N TYR A 631 -28.68 0.50 -1.76
CA TYR A 631 -28.21 1.88 -1.67
C TYR A 631 -27.41 2.24 -2.93
N LYS A 632 -27.35 3.53 -3.28
CA LYS A 632 -26.57 3.96 -4.45
C LYS A 632 -25.07 3.80 -4.23
N ALA A 633 -24.59 4.09 -3.02
CA ALA A 633 -23.21 3.95 -2.61
C ALA A 633 -23.10 3.86 -1.09
N MET A 634 -22.00 3.33 -0.58
CA MET A 634 -21.73 3.17 0.85
C MET A 634 -20.24 3.38 1.16
N GLU A 635 -19.95 4.13 2.22
CA GLU A 635 -18.58 4.31 2.75
C GLU A 635 -18.40 3.45 4.00
N GLY A 636 -17.35 2.64 4.04
CA GLY A 636 -17.06 1.71 5.13
C GLY A 636 -15.94 2.20 6.05
N PHE A 637 -16.12 2.00 7.35
CA PHE A 637 -15.15 2.38 8.38
C PHE A 637 -14.94 1.25 9.38
N VAL A 638 -13.72 1.13 9.88
CA VAL A 638 -13.33 0.17 10.93
C VAL A 638 -12.84 0.96 12.14
N ARG A 639 -13.24 0.56 13.35
CA ARG A 639 -12.78 1.24 14.55
C ARG A 639 -11.39 0.72 14.92
N HIS A 640 -10.46 1.62 15.24
CA HIS A 640 -9.19 1.19 15.80
C HIS A 640 -9.41 0.69 17.23
N LYS A 641 -9.11 -0.60 17.48
CA LYS A 641 -9.26 -1.26 18.79
C LYS A 641 -7.94 -1.76 19.38
N GLY A 642 -6.83 -1.59 18.65
CA GLY A 642 -5.51 -2.02 19.09
C GLY A 642 -4.94 -1.09 20.16
N PRO A 643 -3.89 -1.51 20.89
CA PRO A 643 -3.05 -0.54 21.57
C PRO A 643 -2.44 0.39 20.52
N PHE A 644 -2.36 1.68 20.84
CA PHE A 644 -1.62 2.65 20.03
C PHE A 644 -0.10 2.38 20.16
N LEU A 645 0.41 1.21 19.80
CA LEU A 645 1.82 0.82 20.04
C LEU A 645 2.63 0.61 18.75
N LEU A 646 3.94 0.81 18.93
CA LEU A 646 5.05 1.16 18.01
C LEU A 646 5.28 0.26 16.79
#